data_AF-A0A1G4Q6W9-F1
#
_entry.id   AF-A0A1G4Q6W9-F1
#
_cell.length_a   1.000
_cell.length_b   1.000
_cell.length_c   1.000
_cell.angle_alpha   90.00
_cell.angle_beta   90.00
_cell.angle_gamma   90.00
#
_symmetry.space_group_name_H-M   'P 1'
#
loop_
_entity.id
_entity.type
_entity.pdbx_description
1 polymer ?
#
loop_
_entity_poly.entity_id
_entity_poly.type
_entity_poly.pdbx_seq_one_letter_code
_entity_poly.pdbx_strand_id
1 'polypeptide(L)'
;MAYKTPGVYVQEIALFPPSVAQVETAIPAFIGFTAFALTPEGKSLVNVPTRIKSLLEFESLFGGGYVPATIKVTVNPATNQILNVVPDKRFHLYVSLRQYFDNGGGPCYIVSVGDFSSAVTAPPLSGGIDTLSAEDEPTLILFPDAVELVSGGNPDLVAFSGLQTKALGLCASMQDRFSILDVLQGDKRQDVSNKPIDNFRSSIGINNLNYGAAYYPWIITTYDVNVDFRQMEFWNNAGVPAKITNYDGFSKSTDEKALVTNLQNAIKDTDKVIGSVFSNAADATALRVGGIDAVKAKLTALANNIAKNITPDVQLTSYLDLLAAIVTAGKKAKDAPAVGALYGKDIDALSKDAKLAAAITNLIAYEKNAKVAANTTAGRNPTPVYSVLDNTPWLANSNYAAVAANADNFTKDAAGALSIVQALQDTVATILTGFGALINGALFYENLAEQALFSGNVFFSAANSAITLKMSTIPPSGAIAGVYANVDGTRGVWKAPANVSLNNVIGPAVKIDNSDQDDMNVTATGKSINAIRAFAGRGTLVWGARTLAGNDNEWRYIPVRRFFIMVEESVKKATYPFVFENNDANTWTKVRVMIQNFLTLQWRAGALQGAKPEDAFFVHVGLNETMTALDILEGRMIVEIGMAVVRPAEFIILRFSHKMQES
;
A
#
# COMPACT_ATOMS: atom_id res chain seq x y z
N MET A 1 -0.19 -56.88 8.89
CA MET A 1 0.51 -57.90 9.71
C MET A 1 -0.04 -59.27 9.36
N ALA A 2 0.81 -60.26 9.09
CA ALA A 2 0.36 -61.63 8.88
C ALA A 2 0.14 -62.32 10.25
N TYR A 3 -1.10 -62.72 10.53
CA TYR A 3 -1.45 -63.44 11.76
C TYR A 3 -0.91 -64.87 11.70
N LYS A 4 -0.14 -65.30 12.71
CA LYS A 4 0.58 -66.60 12.72
C LYS A 4 0.01 -67.62 13.70
N THR A 5 -1.11 -67.33 14.35
CA THR A 5 -1.72 -68.21 15.36
C THR A 5 -3.26 -68.23 15.26
N PRO A 6 -3.94 -69.37 15.47
CA PRO A 6 -5.40 -69.41 15.53
C PRO A 6 -5.92 -68.69 16.78
N GLY A 7 -6.82 -67.72 16.62
CA GLY A 7 -7.42 -66.94 17.71
C GLY A 7 -8.47 -65.92 17.21
N VAL A 8 -9.21 -65.29 18.13
CA VAL A 8 -10.13 -64.17 17.83
C VAL A 8 -9.35 -62.87 17.95
N TYR A 9 -9.36 -62.06 16.89
CA TYR A 9 -8.68 -60.76 16.84
C TYR A 9 -9.71 -59.64 16.73
N VAL A 10 -9.57 -58.60 17.54
CA VAL A 10 -10.34 -57.35 17.40
C VAL A 10 -9.42 -56.34 16.69
N GLN A 11 -9.85 -55.87 15.53
CA GLN A 11 -9.25 -54.74 14.83
C GLN A 11 -10.18 -53.54 14.98
N GLU A 12 -9.65 -52.40 15.39
CA GLU A 12 -10.30 -51.12 15.13
C GLU A 12 -10.12 -50.78 13.65
N ILE A 13 -11.19 -51.00 12.89
CA ILE A 13 -11.30 -50.46 11.54
C ILE A 13 -11.63 -48.97 11.72
N ALA A 14 -10.79 -48.08 11.23
CA ALA A 14 -11.16 -46.67 11.11
C ALA A 14 -12.38 -46.57 10.18
N LEU A 15 -13.56 -46.38 10.79
CA LEU A 15 -14.86 -46.32 10.10
C LEU A 15 -15.10 -45.00 9.39
N PHE A 16 -14.25 -43.99 9.61
CA PHE A 16 -14.36 -42.73 8.91
C PHE A 16 -13.74 -42.88 7.52
N PRO A 17 -14.54 -42.81 6.44
CA PRO A 17 -13.97 -42.76 5.09
C PRO A 17 -13.08 -41.51 4.97
N PRO A 18 -12.00 -41.56 4.16
CA PRO A 18 -11.26 -40.36 3.81
C PRO A 18 -12.24 -39.32 3.25
N SER A 19 -12.10 -38.09 3.71
CA SER A 19 -12.97 -36.97 3.35
C SER A 19 -12.19 -35.92 2.59
N VAL A 20 -12.79 -35.36 1.55
CA VAL A 20 -12.22 -34.17 0.90
C VAL A 20 -12.43 -32.96 1.81
N ALA A 21 -11.33 -32.33 2.23
CA ALA A 21 -11.38 -31.03 2.88
C ALA A 21 -11.49 -29.94 1.83
N GLN A 22 -12.36 -28.95 2.07
CA GLN A 22 -12.48 -27.80 1.19
C GLN A 22 -11.23 -26.92 1.32
N VAL A 23 -10.63 -26.55 0.18
CA VAL A 23 -9.53 -25.58 0.15
C VAL A 23 -10.03 -24.15 0.33
N GLU A 24 -9.14 -23.28 0.81
CA GLU A 24 -9.37 -21.84 0.87
C GLU A 24 -9.63 -21.28 -0.53
N THR A 25 -10.55 -20.31 -0.65
CA THR A 25 -11.05 -19.86 -1.96
C THR A 25 -10.75 -18.41 -2.29
N ALA A 26 -10.30 -17.62 -1.30
CA ALA A 26 -10.07 -16.18 -1.43
C ALA A 26 -8.82 -15.74 -0.64
N ILE A 27 -7.68 -16.34 -0.94
CA ILE A 27 -6.36 -15.89 -0.49
C ILE A 27 -5.71 -15.15 -1.65
N PRO A 28 -5.77 -13.81 -1.69
CA PRO A 28 -5.16 -13.03 -2.75
C PRO A 28 -3.65 -12.89 -2.59
N ALA A 29 -2.96 -12.86 -3.72
CA ALA A 29 -1.61 -12.35 -3.87
C ALA A 29 -1.66 -10.93 -4.44
N PHE A 30 -1.21 -9.96 -3.65
CA PHE A 30 -1.02 -8.57 -4.01
C PHE A 30 0.41 -8.38 -4.54
N ILE A 31 0.55 -7.99 -5.80
CA ILE A 31 1.84 -7.76 -6.44
C ILE A 31 2.02 -6.25 -6.67
N GLY A 32 3.11 -5.68 -6.18
CA GLY A 32 3.35 -4.24 -6.32
C GLY A 32 4.61 -3.78 -5.59
N PHE A 33 4.72 -2.47 -5.40
CA PHE A 33 5.84 -1.81 -4.76
C PHE A 33 5.51 -1.45 -3.32
N THR A 34 6.52 -1.48 -2.46
CA THR A 34 6.37 -1.22 -1.01
C THR A 34 7.34 -0.14 -0.56
N ALA A 35 7.26 0.33 0.69
CA ALA A 35 8.21 1.33 1.19
C ALA A 35 9.61 0.71 1.37
N PHE A 36 9.63 -0.50 1.91
CA PHE A 36 10.78 -1.40 2.00
C PHE A 36 10.27 -2.85 1.92
N ALA A 37 11.16 -3.84 1.95
CA ALA A 37 10.77 -5.25 2.01
C ALA A 37 11.83 -6.04 2.78
N LEU A 38 11.68 -6.10 4.11
CA LEU A 38 12.69 -6.66 5.01
C LEU A 38 12.06 -7.44 6.16
N THR A 39 12.69 -8.56 6.56
CA THR A 39 12.37 -9.22 7.83
C THR A 39 12.88 -8.38 9.02
N PRO A 40 12.42 -8.65 10.26
CA PRO A 40 12.95 -8.01 11.45
C PRO A 40 14.48 -8.15 11.61
N GLU A 41 15.06 -9.21 11.07
CA GLU A 41 16.52 -9.47 11.05
C GLU A 41 17.24 -8.80 9.86
N GLY A 42 16.53 -8.05 9.01
CA GLY A 42 17.09 -7.33 7.87
C GLY A 42 17.28 -8.17 6.61
N LYS A 43 16.64 -9.34 6.48
CA LYS A 43 16.68 -10.13 5.23
C LYS A 43 15.71 -9.56 4.20
N SER A 44 16.14 -9.47 2.94
CA SER A 44 15.27 -9.00 1.85
C SER A 44 14.06 -9.91 1.62
N LEU A 45 12.90 -9.28 1.44
CA LEU A 45 11.64 -9.91 1.03
C LEU A 45 11.24 -9.52 -0.41
N VAL A 46 12.12 -8.84 -1.15
CA VAL A 46 11.86 -8.48 -2.55
C VAL A 46 11.74 -9.75 -3.40
N ASN A 47 10.67 -9.85 -4.20
CA ASN A 47 10.28 -11.00 -5.00
C ASN A 47 10.10 -12.31 -4.20
N VAL A 48 9.90 -12.22 -2.88
CA VAL A 48 9.56 -13.36 -2.04
C VAL A 48 8.08 -13.26 -1.63
N PRO A 49 7.20 -14.12 -2.16
CA PRO A 49 5.82 -14.18 -1.72
C PRO A 49 5.75 -14.36 -0.20
N THR A 50 5.21 -13.36 0.49
CA THR A 50 5.19 -13.33 1.94
C THR A 50 3.75 -13.30 2.41
N ARG A 51 3.37 -14.33 3.17
CA ARG A 51 2.04 -14.44 3.77
C ARG A 51 1.90 -13.50 4.95
N ILE A 52 0.84 -12.70 4.97
CA ILE A 52 0.48 -11.81 6.07
C ILE A 52 -0.97 -12.04 6.49
N LYS A 53 -1.32 -11.63 7.70
CA LYS A 53 -2.66 -11.77 8.28
C LYS A 53 -3.33 -10.43 8.62
N SER A 54 -2.57 -9.34 8.63
CA SER A 54 -3.08 -8.02 9.01
C SER A 54 -2.31 -6.88 8.36
N LEU A 55 -2.90 -5.69 8.34
CA LEU A 55 -2.23 -4.47 7.88
C LEU A 55 -1.05 -4.07 8.79
N LEU A 56 -1.13 -4.32 10.09
CA LEU A 56 -0.02 -4.04 11.02
C LEU A 56 1.22 -4.89 10.70
N GLU A 57 1.00 -6.16 10.36
CA GLU A 57 2.08 -7.04 9.90
C GLU A 57 2.66 -6.57 8.57
N PHE A 58 1.82 -6.08 7.65
CA PHE A 58 2.29 -5.42 6.44
C PHE A 58 3.21 -4.23 6.75
N GLU A 59 2.77 -3.31 7.61
CA GLU A 59 3.53 -2.11 7.96
C GLU A 59 4.89 -2.45 8.59
N SER A 60 4.96 -3.53 9.38
CA SER A 60 6.20 -4.01 9.97
C SER A 60 7.20 -4.55 8.94
N LEU A 61 6.73 -5.23 7.88
CA LEU A 61 7.60 -5.93 6.92
C LEU A 61 7.84 -5.12 5.64
N PHE A 62 6.91 -4.24 5.29
CA PHE A 62 6.84 -3.55 4.01
C PHE A 62 6.67 -2.02 4.12
N GLY A 63 6.35 -1.50 5.31
CA GLY A 63 6.14 -0.08 5.59
C GLY A 63 4.74 0.44 5.20
N GLY A 64 4.57 1.76 5.29
CA GLY A 64 3.29 2.44 5.04
C GLY A 64 3.05 2.81 3.57
N GLY A 65 1.98 3.58 3.33
CA GLY A 65 1.62 4.08 2.01
C GLY A 65 2.60 5.13 1.47
N TYR A 66 2.69 5.21 0.14
CA TYR A 66 3.50 6.23 -0.53
C TYR A 66 2.92 7.63 -0.32
N VAL A 67 3.80 8.57 0.06
CA VAL A 67 3.46 9.98 0.18
C VAL A 67 4.22 10.76 -0.90
N PRO A 68 3.52 11.37 -1.87
CA PRO A 68 4.15 12.13 -2.94
C PRO A 68 4.99 13.29 -2.39
N ALA A 69 6.20 13.49 -2.88
CA ALA A 69 7.00 14.66 -2.49
C ALA A 69 6.45 15.96 -3.09
N THR A 70 5.87 15.87 -4.30
CA THR A 70 5.32 17.02 -5.02
C THR A 70 4.04 16.64 -5.76
N ILE A 71 3.15 17.61 -5.93
CA ILE A 71 1.85 17.50 -6.57
C ILE A 71 1.68 18.69 -7.50
N LYS A 72 1.62 18.41 -8.80
CA LYS A 72 1.51 19.46 -9.82
C LYS A 72 0.05 19.87 -10.00
N VAL A 73 -0.25 21.14 -9.78
CA VAL A 73 -1.56 21.76 -10.00
C VAL A 73 -1.43 22.74 -11.17
N THR A 74 -2.04 22.43 -12.30
CA THR A 74 -2.11 23.34 -13.45
C THR A 74 -3.31 24.26 -13.30
N VAL A 75 -3.07 25.56 -13.43
CA VAL A 75 -4.08 26.60 -13.21
C VAL A 75 -4.11 27.60 -14.37
N ASN A 76 -5.28 28.20 -14.59
CA ASN A 76 -5.40 29.41 -15.38
C ASN A 76 -5.16 30.61 -14.46
N PRO A 77 -4.04 31.33 -14.59
CA PRO A 77 -3.70 32.44 -13.70
C PRO A 77 -4.61 33.67 -13.88
N ALA A 78 -5.34 33.78 -15.00
CA ALA A 78 -6.24 34.90 -15.24
C ALA A 78 -7.59 34.74 -14.52
N THR A 79 -8.04 33.50 -14.32
CA THR A 79 -9.34 33.19 -13.72
C THR A 79 -9.25 32.47 -12.37
N ASN A 80 -8.03 32.14 -11.91
CA ASN A 80 -7.76 31.27 -10.76
C ASN A 80 -8.46 29.91 -10.84
N GLN A 81 -8.74 29.45 -12.06
CA GLN A 81 -9.38 28.15 -12.29
C GLN A 81 -8.32 27.05 -12.23
N ILE A 82 -8.58 26.00 -11.45
CA ILE A 82 -7.79 24.76 -11.47
C ILE A 82 -8.21 23.96 -12.70
N LEU A 83 -7.25 23.66 -13.57
CA LEU A 83 -7.48 22.95 -14.83
C LEU A 83 -7.13 21.47 -14.73
N ASN A 84 -6.03 21.15 -14.04
CA ASN A 84 -5.58 19.78 -13.89
C ASN A 84 -4.79 19.61 -12.59
N VAL A 85 -4.90 18.42 -11.98
CA VAL A 85 -4.13 18.03 -10.81
C VAL A 85 -3.48 16.68 -11.12
N VAL A 86 -2.16 16.65 -11.06
CA VAL A 86 -1.34 15.46 -11.32
C VAL A 86 -0.50 15.20 -10.08
N PRO A 87 -1.04 14.44 -9.10
CA PRO A 87 -0.23 13.94 -8.01
C PRO A 87 0.69 12.83 -8.54
N ASP A 88 1.90 12.73 -7.99
CA ASP A 88 2.73 11.55 -8.19
C ASP A 88 2.11 10.37 -7.43
N LYS A 89 1.16 9.66 -8.04
CA LYS A 89 0.38 8.60 -7.41
C LYS A 89 0.71 7.22 -8.00
N ARG A 90 2.00 6.89 -8.03
CA ARG A 90 2.51 5.65 -8.65
C ARG A 90 2.13 4.35 -7.95
N PHE A 91 1.80 4.41 -6.65
CA PHE A 91 1.67 3.20 -5.82
C PHE A 91 0.33 3.16 -5.09
N HIS A 92 -0.45 2.13 -5.37
CA HIS A 92 -1.80 1.85 -4.86
C HIS A 92 -1.85 0.60 -3.97
N LEU A 93 -0.78 -0.19 -3.87
CA LEU A 93 -0.74 -1.47 -3.16
C LEU A 93 -1.21 -1.35 -1.70
N TYR A 94 -0.62 -0.44 -0.93
CA TYR A 94 -0.94 -0.25 0.49
C TYR A 94 -2.41 0.11 0.71
N VAL A 95 -2.94 1.07 -0.06
CA VAL A 95 -4.33 1.51 0.08
C VAL A 95 -5.31 0.44 -0.42
N SER A 96 -4.95 -0.31 -1.46
CA SER A 96 -5.73 -1.45 -1.96
C SER A 96 -5.79 -2.59 -0.94
N LEU A 97 -4.69 -2.84 -0.23
CA LEU A 97 -4.60 -3.83 0.84
C LEU A 97 -5.42 -3.41 2.08
N ARG A 98 -5.35 -2.13 2.48
CA ARG A 98 -6.22 -1.60 3.54
C ARG A 98 -7.69 -1.78 3.18
N GLN A 99 -8.05 -1.44 1.94
CA GLN A 99 -9.41 -1.61 1.41
C GLN A 99 -9.85 -3.09 1.39
N TYR A 100 -8.94 -4.02 1.11
CA TYR A 100 -9.20 -5.46 1.19
C TYR A 100 -9.58 -5.90 2.60
N PHE A 101 -8.78 -5.56 3.62
CA PHE A 101 -9.08 -5.91 5.00
C PHE A 101 -10.41 -5.29 5.48
N ASP A 102 -10.68 -4.02 5.14
CA ASP A 102 -11.91 -3.33 5.51
C ASP A 102 -13.18 -3.92 4.86
N ASN A 103 -13.04 -4.67 3.76
CA ASN A 103 -14.15 -5.33 3.08
C ASN A 103 -14.31 -6.82 3.46
N GLY A 104 -13.63 -7.28 4.51
CA GLY A 104 -13.71 -8.65 5.03
C GLY A 104 -12.59 -9.57 4.52
N GLY A 105 -11.46 -8.99 4.10
CA GLY A 105 -10.27 -9.72 3.74
C GLY A 105 -9.67 -10.51 4.90
N GLY A 106 -9.17 -11.70 4.60
CA GLY A 106 -8.41 -12.57 5.52
C GLY A 106 -6.92 -12.59 5.20
N PRO A 107 -6.20 -13.68 5.52
CA PRO A 107 -4.80 -13.83 5.14
C PRO A 107 -4.58 -13.63 3.64
N CYS A 108 -3.46 -13.01 3.29
CA CYS A 108 -3.09 -12.74 1.89
C CYS A 108 -1.57 -12.82 1.72
N TYR A 109 -1.14 -12.90 0.46
CA TYR A 109 0.26 -12.86 0.08
C TYR A 109 0.63 -11.49 -0.47
N ILE A 110 1.82 -11.02 -0.12
CA ILE A 110 2.44 -9.82 -0.67
C ILE A 110 3.64 -10.24 -1.49
N VAL A 111 3.72 -9.76 -2.73
CA VAL A 111 4.90 -9.86 -3.57
C VAL A 111 5.40 -8.44 -3.83
N SER A 112 6.35 -8.01 -3.01
CA SER A 112 7.04 -6.73 -3.22
C SER A 112 8.03 -6.87 -4.38
N VAL A 113 7.86 -6.10 -5.45
CA VAL A 113 8.72 -6.14 -6.64
C VAL A 113 9.73 -5.00 -6.69
N GLY A 114 9.75 -4.13 -5.67
CA GLY A 114 10.62 -2.97 -5.57
C GLY A 114 10.14 -1.98 -4.51
N ASP A 115 10.92 -0.92 -4.30
CA ASP A 115 10.60 0.15 -3.36
C ASP A 115 9.99 1.40 -4.05
N PHE A 116 9.60 2.42 -3.27
CA PHE A 116 9.03 3.66 -3.82
C PHE A 116 10.02 4.53 -4.62
N SER A 117 11.33 4.23 -4.58
CA SER A 117 12.31 4.89 -5.44
C SER A 117 12.33 4.30 -6.86
N SER A 118 11.77 3.11 -7.02
CA SER A 118 11.75 2.36 -8.28
C SER A 118 10.69 2.91 -9.25
N ALA A 119 10.97 2.79 -10.54
CA ALA A 119 9.99 3.10 -11.59
C ALA A 119 8.98 1.94 -11.74
N VAL A 120 7.69 2.27 -11.86
CA VAL A 120 6.64 1.29 -12.15
C VAL A 120 6.79 0.86 -13.59
N THR A 121 7.32 -0.35 -13.80
CA THR A 121 7.54 -0.94 -15.13
C THR A 121 7.03 -2.37 -15.15
N ALA A 122 6.73 -2.89 -16.34
CA ALA A 122 6.18 -4.25 -16.47
C ALA A 122 7.13 -5.38 -16.06
N PRO A 123 8.46 -5.33 -16.30
CA PRO A 123 9.34 -6.47 -15.97
C PRO A 123 9.34 -6.86 -14.48
N PRO A 124 9.47 -5.94 -13.50
CA PRO A 124 9.37 -6.30 -12.07
C PRO A 124 8.02 -6.94 -11.72
N LEU A 125 6.91 -6.35 -12.18
CA LEU A 125 5.56 -6.87 -11.93
C LEU A 125 5.35 -8.26 -12.56
N SER A 126 5.85 -8.46 -13.78
CA SER A 126 5.85 -9.75 -14.45
C SER A 126 6.65 -10.79 -13.66
N GLY A 127 7.84 -10.42 -13.17
CA GLY A 127 8.65 -11.30 -12.32
C GLY A 127 7.93 -11.68 -11.03
N GLY A 128 7.22 -10.73 -10.41
CA GLY A 128 6.39 -11.00 -9.23
C GLY A 128 5.19 -11.92 -9.51
N ILE A 129 4.65 -11.96 -10.73
CA ILE A 129 3.63 -12.95 -11.13
C ILE A 129 4.27 -14.35 -11.21
N ASP A 130 5.48 -14.45 -11.76
CA ASP A 130 6.16 -15.74 -11.94
C ASP A 130 6.50 -16.43 -10.61
N THR A 131 6.82 -15.66 -9.56
CA THR A 131 7.15 -16.21 -8.23
C THR A 131 5.98 -16.93 -7.57
N LEU A 132 4.74 -16.56 -7.91
CA LEU A 132 3.56 -17.21 -7.35
C LEU A 132 3.44 -18.68 -7.74
N SER A 133 4.07 -19.12 -8.84
CA SER A 133 4.03 -20.55 -9.23
C SER A 133 4.65 -21.50 -8.21
N ALA A 134 5.51 -20.98 -7.31
CA ALA A 134 6.14 -21.75 -6.24
C ALA A 134 5.27 -21.90 -4.98
N GLU A 135 4.20 -21.11 -4.86
CA GLU A 135 3.30 -21.12 -3.71
C GLU A 135 2.00 -21.86 -4.05
N ASP A 136 1.42 -22.60 -3.11
CA ASP A 136 0.19 -23.39 -3.34
C ASP A 136 -1.08 -22.70 -2.79
N GLU A 137 -0.95 -21.83 -1.77
CA GLU A 137 -2.10 -21.18 -1.13
C GLU A 137 -2.76 -20.03 -1.93
N PRO A 138 -2.04 -19.20 -2.71
CA PRO A 138 -2.68 -18.09 -3.42
C PRO A 138 -3.74 -18.58 -4.41
N THR A 139 -4.96 -18.07 -4.28
CA THR A 139 -6.11 -18.39 -5.14
C THR A 139 -6.62 -17.19 -5.94
N LEU A 140 -6.25 -15.97 -5.54
CA LEU A 140 -6.54 -14.76 -6.30
C LEU A 140 -5.25 -14.02 -6.67
N ILE A 141 -5.21 -13.40 -7.85
CA ILE A 141 -4.06 -12.59 -8.30
C ILE A 141 -4.53 -11.17 -8.64
N LEU A 142 -3.85 -10.18 -8.08
CA LEU A 142 -4.08 -8.77 -8.38
C LEU A 142 -2.80 -7.92 -8.25
N PHE A 143 -2.73 -6.85 -9.05
CA PHE A 143 -1.54 -6.01 -9.20
C PHE A 143 -1.95 -4.53 -9.34
N PRO A 144 -2.45 -3.90 -8.25
CA PRO A 144 -3.10 -2.59 -8.30
C PRO A 144 -2.17 -1.47 -8.77
N ASP A 145 -0.85 -1.59 -8.56
CA ASP A 145 0.13 -0.59 -9.00
C ASP A 145 0.31 -0.55 -10.52
N ALA A 146 -0.01 -1.65 -11.21
CA ALA A 146 0.24 -1.74 -12.65
C ALA A 146 -0.61 -0.76 -13.47
N VAL A 147 -1.66 -0.18 -12.88
CA VAL A 147 -2.46 0.86 -13.52
C VAL A 147 -1.69 2.16 -13.78
N GLU A 148 -0.52 2.32 -13.16
CA GLU A 148 0.37 3.48 -13.30
C GLU A 148 1.52 3.23 -14.29
N LEU A 149 1.46 2.16 -15.09
CA LEU A 149 2.41 1.91 -16.17
C LEU A 149 2.34 3.02 -17.24
N VAL A 150 3.50 3.56 -17.60
CA VAL A 150 3.61 4.64 -18.58
C VAL A 150 4.62 4.33 -19.70
N SER A 151 4.28 4.75 -20.91
CA SER A 151 5.13 4.72 -22.10
C SER A 151 5.09 6.08 -22.81
N GLY A 152 6.25 6.72 -22.95
CA GLY A 152 6.33 8.07 -23.52
C GLY A 152 5.51 9.13 -22.77
N GLY A 153 5.32 8.96 -21.45
CA GLY A 153 4.52 9.85 -20.61
C GLY A 153 2.99 9.64 -20.69
N ASN A 154 2.52 8.62 -21.40
CA ASN A 154 1.11 8.24 -21.48
C ASN A 154 0.88 6.84 -20.87
N PRO A 155 -0.34 6.51 -20.42
CA PRO A 155 -0.64 5.17 -19.91
C PRO A 155 -0.29 4.06 -20.92
N ASP A 156 0.47 3.06 -20.48
CA ASP A 156 0.95 1.97 -21.34
C ASP A 156 -0.06 0.82 -21.40
N LEU A 157 -0.94 0.89 -22.39
CA LEU A 157 -1.96 -0.13 -22.64
C LEU A 157 -1.39 -1.51 -22.98
N VAL A 158 -0.25 -1.55 -23.70
CA VAL A 158 0.32 -2.80 -24.21
C VAL A 158 0.98 -3.55 -23.07
N ALA A 159 1.82 -2.87 -22.29
CA ALA A 159 2.49 -3.49 -21.16
C ALA A 159 1.49 -3.91 -20.06
N PHE A 160 0.48 -3.07 -19.78
CA PHE A 160 -0.55 -3.39 -18.79
C PHE A 160 -1.37 -4.63 -19.20
N SER A 161 -1.89 -4.68 -20.42
CA SER A 161 -2.62 -5.87 -20.91
C SER A 161 -1.74 -7.11 -21.03
N GLY A 162 -0.43 -6.94 -21.27
CA GLY A 162 0.56 -8.01 -21.18
C GLY A 162 0.63 -8.66 -19.80
N LEU A 163 0.56 -7.86 -18.72
CA LEU A 163 0.52 -8.39 -17.35
C LEU A 163 -0.81 -9.11 -17.07
N GLN A 164 -1.93 -8.56 -17.53
CA GLN A 164 -3.25 -9.17 -17.37
C GLN A 164 -3.33 -10.52 -18.08
N THR A 165 -2.88 -10.60 -19.33
CA THR A 165 -2.83 -11.86 -20.09
C THR A 165 -1.88 -12.88 -19.49
N LYS A 166 -0.74 -12.44 -18.92
CA LYS A 166 0.17 -13.30 -18.18
C LYS A 166 -0.48 -13.89 -16.93
N ALA A 167 -1.17 -13.07 -16.14
CA ALA A 167 -1.89 -13.54 -14.95
C ALA A 167 -2.99 -14.54 -15.31
N LEU A 168 -3.77 -14.29 -16.38
CA LEU A 168 -4.73 -15.26 -16.91
C LEU A 168 -4.07 -16.56 -17.38
N GLY A 169 -2.90 -16.46 -18.03
CA GLY A 169 -2.08 -17.59 -18.44
C GLY A 169 -1.65 -18.46 -17.26
N LEU A 170 -1.16 -17.84 -16.19
CA LEU A 170 -0.79 -18.53 -14.96
C LEU A 170 -1.99 -19.24 -14.33
N CYS A 171 -3.13 -18.54 -14.20
CA CYS A 171 -4.36 -19.12 -13.67
C CYS A 171 -4.83 -20.33 -14.48
N ALA A 172 -4.74 -20.26 -15.81
CA ALA A 172 -5.09 -21.38 -16.68
C ALA A 172 -4.11 -22.55 -16.59
N SER A 173 -2.81 -22.30 -16.37
CA SER A 173 -1.81 -23.36 -16.24
C SER A 173 -1.90 -24.12 -14.91
N MET A 174 -2.21 -23.43 -13.81
CA MET A 174 -2.27 -24.03 -12.48
C MET A 174 -3.69 -24.52 -12.13
N GLN A 175 -4.70 -23.91 -12.73
CA GLN A 175 -6.14 -24.21 -12.57
C GLN A 175 -6.71 -24.05 -11.16
N ASP A 176 -5.92 -23.52 -10.23
CA ASP A 176 -6.24 -23.29 -8.81
C ASP A 176 -6.47 -21.79 -8.48
N ARG A 177 -6.31 -20.91 -9.48
CA ARG A 177 -6.28 -19.45 -9.31
C ARG A 177 -7.25 -18.70 -10.20
N PHE A 178 -7.59 -17.49 -9.78
CA PHE A 178 -8.45 -16.56 -10.51
C PHE A 178 -7.92 -15.12 -10.43
N SER A 179 -7.92 -14.37 -11.53
CA SER A 179 -7.39 -13.00 -11.54
C SER A 179 -8.49 -11.94 -11.44
N ILE A 180 -8.29 -10.96 -10.56
CA ILE A 180 -9.14 -9.77 -10.44
C ILE A 180 -8.42 -8.62 -11.13
N LEU A 181 -9.05 -8.06 -12.15
CA LEU A 181 -8.41 -7.11 -13.07
C LEU A 181 -9.02 -5.72 -12.96
N ASP A 182 -8.16 -4.72 -12.89
CA ASP A 182 -8.54 -3.33 -13.00
C ASP A 182 -8.57 -2.87 -14.45
N VAL A 183 -9.49 -1.98 -14.79
CA VAL A 183 -9.49 -1.29 -16.10
C VAL A 183 -8.57 -0.08 -16.02
N LEU A 184 -7.60 0.01 -16.95
CA LEU A 184 -6.68 1.15 -17.04
C LEU A 184 -7.46 2.44 -17.32
N GLN A 185 -7.08 3.54 -16.68
CA GLN A 185 -7.84 4.81 -16.72
C GLN A 185 -9.30 4.65 -16.29
N GLY A 186 -9.58 3.72 -15.38
CA GLY A 186 -10.92 3.46 -14.86
C GLY A 186 -11.50 4.60 -14.01
N ASP A 187 -10.72 5.66 -13.74
CA ASP A 187 -11.20 6.93 -13.18
C ASP A 187 -11.85 7.84 -14.22
N LYS A 188 -11.73 7.53 -15.52
CA LYS A 188 -12.30 8.32 -16.62
C LYS A 188 -13.57 7.68 -17.17
N ARG A 189 -14.51 8.53 -17.60
CA ARG A 189 -15.72 8.09 -18.31
C ARG A 189 -15.37 7.60 -19.71
N GLN A 190 -16.09 6.58 -20.18
CA GLN A 190 -16.07 6.18 -21.59
C GLN A 190 -16.72 7.28 -22.44
N ASP A 191 -15.94 7.89 -23.34
CA ASP A 191 -16.36 8.93 -24.27
C ASP A 191 -15.57 8.87 -25.60
N VAL A 192 -15.73 9.87 -26.48
CA VAL A 192 -15.05 9.90 -27.78
C VAL A 192 -13.52 10.07 -27.69
N SER A 193 -13.03 10.66 -26.60
CA SER A 193 -11.63 10.99 -26.35
C SER A 193 -10.95 10.00 -25.40
N ASN A 194 -11.66 9.50 -24.39
CA ASN A 194 -11.20 8.52 -23.43
C ASN A 194 -11.98 7.23 -23.61
N LYS A 195 -11.30 6.14 -23.97
CA LYS A 195 -11.92 4.85 -24.28
C LYS A 195 -11.44 3.72 -23.36
N PRO A 196 -11.51 3.87 -22.02
CA PRO A 196 -10.95 2.88 -21.09
C PRO A 196 -11.53 1.46 -21.31
N ILE A 197 -12.83 1.36 -21.61
CA ILE A 197 -13.52 0.08 -21.82
C ILE A 197 -13.11 -0.55 -23.16
N ASP A 198 -13.15 0.22 -24.26
CA ASP A 198 -12.80 -0.31 -25.59
C ASP A 198 -11.32 -0.67 -25.67
N ASN A 199 -10.46 0.14 -25.07
CA ASN A 199 -9.02 -0.09 -25.03
C ASN A 199 -8.71 -1.40 -24.30
N PHE A 200 -9.32 -1.62 -23.13
CA PHE A 200 -9.18 -2.88 -22.39
C PHE A 200 -9.63 -4.08 -23.22
N ARG A 201 -10.81 -3.99 -23.85
CA ARG A 201 -11.35 -5.09 -24.67
C ARG A 201 -10.49 -5.40 -25.88
N SER A 202 -9.93 -4.38 -26.50
CA SER A 202 -9.08 -4.55 -27.68
C SER A 202 -7.73 -5.17 -27.34
N SER A 203 -7.24 -4.98 -26.11
CA SER A 203 -5.88 -5.38 -25.70
C SER A 203 -5.79 -6.70 -24.92
N ILE A 204 -6.81 -7.06 -24.13
CA ILE A 204 -6.78 -8.25 -23.24
C ILE A 204 -6.71 -9.62 -23.96
N GLY A 205 -6.80 -9.65 -25.30
CA GLY A 205 -6.76 -10.89 -26.08
C GLY A 205 -8.03 -11.76 -25.93
N ILE A 206 -7.94 -13.04 -26.28
CA ILE A 206 -9.08 -13.99 -26.30
C ILE A 206 -8.85 -15.28 -25.49
N ASN A 207 -7.64 -15.47 -24.96
CA ASN A 207 -7.26 -16.70 -24.28
C ASN A 207 -7.58 -16.63 -22.79
N ASN A 208 -8.00 -17.76 -22.20
CA ASN A 208 -8.15 -17.94 -20.75
C ASN A 208 -9.07 -16.93 -20.04
N LEU A 209 -10.01 -16.33 -20.77
CA LEU A 209 -10.90 -15.28 -20.27
C LEU A 209 -11.80 -15.74 -19.12
N ASN A 210 -12.06 -17.04 -19.02
CA ASN A 210 -12.83 -17.64 -17.93
C ASN A 210 -12.12 -17.56 -16.57
N TYR A 211 -10.79 -17.37 -16.53
CA TYR A 211 -10.00 -17.32 -15.29
C TYR A 211 -9.84 -15.90 -14.70
N GLY A 212 -10.55 -14.90 -15.22
CA GLY A 212 -10.50 -13.57 -14.62
C GLY A 212 -11.79 -12.77 -14.77
N ALA A 213 -11.85 -11.67 -14.03
CA ALA A 213 -12.94 -10.71 -14.07
C ALA A 213 -12.40 -9.29 -13.98
N ALA A 214 -12.89 -8.40 -14.84
CA ALA A 214 -12.56 -6.99 -14.82
C ALA A 214 -13.62 -6.16 -14.11
N TYR A 215 -13.19 -5.08 -13.44
CA TYR A 215 -14.06 -4.17 -12.70
C TYR A 215 -13.84 -2.71 -13.12
N TYR A 216 -14.96 -2.00 -13.32
CA TYR A 216 -15.01 -0.59 -13.65
C TYR A 216 -16.24 0.07 -13.00
N PRO A 217 -16.17 1.33 -12.59
CA PRO A 217 -15.02 2.23 -12.57
C PRO A 217 -14.17 2.07 -11.32
N TRP A 218 -13.10 2.87 -11.21
CA TRP A 218 -12.35 3.06 -9.98
C TRP A 218 -13.22 3.62 -8.86
N ILE A 219 -12.76 3.50 -7.62
CA ILE A 219 -13.51 3.90 -6.42
C ILE A 219 -12.81 5.04 -5.68
N ILE A 220 -13.59 5.90 -5.05
CA ILE A 220 -13.09 6.99 -4.21
C ILE A 220 -13.27 6.55 -2.76
N THR A 221 -12.17 6.44 -2.01
CA THR A 221 -12.19 6.00 -0.61
C THR A 221 -12.49 7.14 0.35
N THR A 222 -12.92 6.79 1.57
CA THR A 222 -13.11 7.72 2.69
C THR A 222 -11.84 7.90 3.52
N TYR A 223 -10.70 7.34 3.10
CA TYR A 223 -9.47 7.44 3.87
C TYR A 223 -8.93 8.87 3.85
N ASP A 224 -8.46 9.32 5.00
CA ASP A 224 -7.86 10.64 5.15
C ASP A 224 -6.60 10.74 4.29
N VAL A 225 -6.60 11.74 3.40
CA VAL A 225 -5.42 12.15 2.65
C VAL A 225 -4.99 13.49 3.19
N ASN A 226 -3.87 13.49 3.93
CA ASN A 226 -3.22 14.71 4.37
C ASN A 226 -2.33 15.22 3.24
N VAL A 227 -2.52 16.48 2.85
CA VAL A 227 -1.72 17.16 1.84
C VAL A 227 -1.12 18.40 2.48
N ASP A 228 0.21 18.43 2.57
CA ASP A 228 0.95 19.59 3.00
C ASP A 228 1.01 20.60 1.84
N PHE A 229 0.89 21.88 2.13
CA PHE A 229 1.11 22.97 1.20
C PHE A 229 2.49 22.87 0.52
N ARG A 230 3.50 22.40 1.26
CA ARG A 230 4.85 22.17 0.73
C ARG A 230 4.89 21.17 -0.43
N GLN A 231 3.92 20.27 -0.53
CA GLN A 231 3.80 19.34 -1.64
C GLN A 231 3.16 19.99 -2.87
N MET A 232 2.45 21.10 -2.73
CA MET A 232 1.70 21.72 -3.82
C MET A 232 2.60 22.59 -4.72
N GLU A 233 2.67 22.25 -6.00
CA GLU A 233 3.32 23.07 -7.03
C GLU A 233 2.30 23.61 -8.04
N PHE A 234 2.15 24.92 -8.09
CA PHE A 234 1.23 25.58 -9.02
C PHE A 234 1.95 25.95 -10.33
N TRP A 235 1.36 25.60 -11.47
CA TRP A 235 1.91 25.84 -12.80
C TRP A 235 0.86 26.50 -13.70
N ASN A 236 1.30 27.43 -14.56
CA ASN A 236 0.39 28.03 -15.54
C ASN A 236 0.06 27.06 -16.70
N ASN A 237 -0.93 27.43 -17.51
CA ASN A 237 -1.37 26.67 -18.69
C ASN A 237 -0.81 27.23 -20.02
N ALA A 238 0.31 27.95 -19.98
CA ALA A 238 0.90 28.55 -21.17
C ALA A 238 1.49 27.47 -22.11
N GLY A 239 1.72 27.84 -23.39
CA GLY A 239 2.35 26.94 -24.37
C GLY A 239 3.71 26.38 -23.93
N VAL A 240 4.42 27.11 -23.06
CA VAL A 240 5.52 26.59 -22.24
C VAL A 240 5.10 26.74 -20.77
N PRO A 241 4.75 25.65 -20.07
CA PRO A 241 4.31 25.72 -18.68
C PRO A 241 5.42 26.27 -17.77
N ALA A 242 5.08 27.23 -16.91
CA ALA A 242 5.99 27.81 -15.92
C ALA A 242 5.42 27.70 -14.50
N LYS A 243 6.30 27.45 -13.52
CA LYS A 243 5.96 27.37 -12.09
C LYS A 243 5.61 28.77 -11.57
N ILE A 244 4.50 28.85 -10.84
CA ILE A 244 4.03 30.06 -10.17
C ILE A 244 4.64 30.10 -8.77
N THR A 245 5.32 31.20 -8.44
CA THR A 245 5.97 31.40 -7.13
C THR A 245 5.34 32.52 -6.33
N ASN A 246 4.60 33.43 -6.97
CA ASN A 246 3.80 34.44 -6.29
C ASN A 246 2.36 33.92 -6.10
N TYR A 247 2.06 33.52 -4.87
CA TYR A 247 0.77 32.94 -4.50
C TYR A 247 -0.31 33.98 -4.17
N ASP A 248 0.06 35.25 -3.97
CA ASP A 248 -0.89 36.33 -3.66
C ASP A 248 -1.89 36.55 -4.81
N GLY A 249 -1.50 36.23 -6.05
CA GLY A 249 -2.37 36.33 -7.23
C GLY A 249 -3.60 35.41 -7.17
N PHE A 250 -3.55 34.36 -6.34
CA PHE A 250 -4.70 33.47 -6.14
C PHE A 250 -5.76 34.03 -5.19
N SER A 251 -5.42 35.10 -4.46
CA SER A 251 -6.24 35.69 -3.41
C SER A 251 -6.91 36.98 -3.88
N LYS A 252 -8.21 37.12 -3.62
CA LYS A 252 -9.03 38.27 -4.06
C LYS A 252 -9.09 39.36 -3.01
N SER A 253 -9.13 39.01 -1.72
CA SER A 253 -9.23 39.97 -0.61
C SER A 253 -7.88 40.21 0.08
N THR A 254 -7.80 41.29 0.87
CA THR A 254 -6.62 41.57 1.71
C THR A 254 -6.43 40.49 2.77
N ASP A 255 -7.51 39.97 3.35
CA ASP A 255 -7.47 38.93 4.38
C ASP A 255 -6.95 37.60 3.82
N GLU A 256 -7.38 37.22 2.62
CA GLU A 256 -6.87 36.02 1.93
C GLU A 256 -5.37 36.13 1.64
N LYS A 257 -4.89 37.31 1.22
CA LYS A 257 -3.46 37.57 1.00
C LYS A 257 -2.65 37.50 2.28
N ALA A 258 -3.22 37.96 3.40
CA ALA A 258 -2.58 37.85 4.70
C ALA A 258 -2.37 36.39 5.11
N LEU A 259 -3.32 35.49 4.82
CA LEU A 259 -3.16 34.05 5.07
C LEU A 259 -1.98 33.45 4.28
N VAL A 260 -1.85 33.80 3.00
CA VAL A 260 -0.73 33.36 2.16
C VAL A 260 0.60 33.86 2.71
N THR A 261 0.67 35.15 3.04
CA THR A 261 1.88 35.77 3.60
C THR A 261 2.27 35.14 4.93
N ASN A 262 1.30 34.87 5.81
CA ASN A 262 1.53 34.24 7.11
C ASN A 262 2.12 32.83 6.96
N LEU A 263 1.56 32.00 6.06
CA LEU A 263 2.10 30.67 5.80
C LEU A 263 3.51 30.74 5.20
N GLN A 264 3.74 31.62 4.22
CA GLN A 264 5.07 31.77 3.62
C GLN A 264 6.13 32.21 4.63
N ASN A 265 5.76 33.04 5.62
CA ASN A 265 6.67 33.43 6.69
C ASN A 265 6.92 32.28 7.67
N ALA A 266 5.89 31.52 8.05
CA ALA A 266 6.07 30.35 8.91
C ALA A 266 6.95 29.26 8.26
N ILE A 267 6.77 29.01 6.95
CA ILE A 267 7.64 28.11 6.17
C ILE A 267 9.10 28.58 6.20
N LYS A 268 9.34 29.89 6.03
CA LYS A 268 10.70 30.46 6.12
C LYS A 268 11.29 30.27 7.50
N ASP A 269 10.52 30.46 8.56
CA ASP A 269 10.98 30.26 9.94
C ASP A 269 11.44 28.81 10.15
N THR A 270 10.63 27.82 9.72
CA THR A 270 11.00 26.40 9.75
C THR A 270 12.25 26.12 8.93
N ASP A 271 12.31 26.61 7.68
CA ASP A 271 13.46 26.39 6.78
C ASP A 271 14.75 26.99 7.34
N LYS A 272 14.67 28.12 8.06
CA LYS A 272 15.83 28.75 8.71
C LYS A 272 16.37 27.92 9.86
N VAL A 273 15.49 27.37 10.70
CA VAL A 273 15.90 26.51 11.83
C VAL A 273 16.56 25.25 11.30
N ILE A 274 15.92 24.59 10.32
CA ILE A 274 16.42 23.35 9.72
C ILE A 274 17.74 23.61 8.98
N GLY A 275 17.78 24.65 8.15
CA GLY A 275 18.97 25.05 7.39
C GLY A 275 20.14 25.51 8.25
N SER A 276 19.90 25.89 9.50
CA SER A 276 20.96 26.20 10.48
C SER A 276 21.69 24.95 10.99
N VAL A 277 21.05 23.77 10.89
CA VAL A 277 21.59 22.47 11.34
C VAL A 277 22.08 21.62 10.18
N PHE A 278 21.27 21.51 9.11
CA PHE A 278 21.61 20.72 7.94
C PHE A 278 21.52 21.55 6.65
N SER A 279 22.61 21.58 5.90
CA SER A 279 22.67 22.20 4.57
C SER A 279 22.27 21.25 3.44
N ASN A 280 22.37 19.93 3.67
CA ASN A 280 21.93 18.89 2.74
C ASN A 280 20.39 18.74 2.78
N ALA A 281 19.75 18.73 1.61
CA ALA A 281 18.30 18.55 1.46
C ALA A 281 17.77 17.24 2.08
N ALA A 282 18.51 16.12 1.99
CA ALA A 282 18.07 14.85 2.55
C ALA A 282 18.00 14.89 4.08
N ASP A 283 19.03 15.46 4.71
CA ASP A 283 19.10 15.60 6.17
C ASP A 283 18.13 16.65 6.69
N ALA A 284 17.95 17.75 5.95
CA ALA A 284 16.94 18.77 6.24
C ALA A 284 15.52 18.17 6.21
N THR A 285 15.22 17.32 5.23
CA THR A 285 13.94 16.61 5.13
C THR A 285 13.77 15.62 6.29
N ALA A 286 14.82 14.85 6.62
CA ALA A 286 14.80 13.93 7.75
C ALA A 286 14.56 14.66 9.08
N LEU A 287 15.15 15.84 9.28
CA LEU A 287 14.92 16.67 10.46
C LEU A 287 13.50 17.26 10.48
N ARG A 288 12.95 17.71 9.34
CA ARG A 288 11.57 18.21 9.28
C ARG A 288 10.55 17.15 9.69
N VAL A 289 10.72 15.92 9.20
CA VAL A 289 9.75 14.84 9.35
C VAL A 289 9.99 14.05 10.63
N GLY A 290 11.24 13.67 10.91
CA GLY A 290 11.62 12.86 12.07
C GLY A 290 12.03 13.67 13.31
N GLY A 291 12.04 15.00 13.24
CA GLY A 291 12.42 15.87 14.34
C GLY A 291 13.81 15.54 14.90
N ILE A 292 13.93 15.54 16.23
CA ILE A 292 15.20 15.28 16.92
C ILE A 292 15.74 13.86 16.73
N ASP A 293 14.91 12.90 16.32
CA ASP A 293 15.37 11.52 16.14
C ASP A 293 16.30 11.39 14.92
N ALA A 294 16.12 12.23 13.90
CA ALA A 294 17.07 12.33 12.79
C ALA A 294 18.46 12.81 13.26
N VAL A 295 18.49 13.77 14.19
CA VAL A 295 19.73 14.26 14.80
C VAL A 295 20.37 13.20 15.68
N LYS A 296 19.57 12.51 16.52
CA LYS A 296 20.06 11.40 17.35
C LYS A 296 20.68 10.30 16.50
N ALA A 297 20.01 9.89 15.42
CA ALA A 297 20.53 8.87 14.52
C ALA A 297 21.90 9.26 13.93
N LYS A 298 22.08 10.53 13.53
CA LYS A 298 23.38 11.05 13.07
C LYS A 298 24.43 11.04 14.17
N LEU A 299 24.12 11.54 15.36
CA LEU A 299 25.04 11.56 16.51
C LEU A 299 25.45 10.13 16.90
N THR A 300 24.52 9.19 16.93
CA THR A 300 24.78 7.77 17.18
C THR A 300 25.64 7.14 16.10
N ALA A 301 25.40 7.43 14.82
CA ALA A 301 26.24 6.93 13.72
C ALA A 301 27.69 7.43 13.85
N LEU A 302 27.89 8.71 14.17
CA LEU A 302 29.21 9.29 14.43
C LEU A 302 29.91 8.63 15.63
N ALA A 303 29.20 8.45 16.74
CA ALA A 303 29.73 7.77 17.93
C ALA A 303 30.11 6.29 17.64
N ASN A 304 29.29 5.59 16.88
CA ASN A 304 29.56 4.21 16.46
C ASN A 304 30.79 4.11 15.55
N ASN A 305 31.00 5.10 14.67
CA ASN A 305 32.20 5.16 13.84
C ASN A 305 33.47 5.39 14.69
N ILE A 306 33.39 6.24 15.73
CA ILE A 306 34.47 6.42 16.70
C ILE A 306 34.78 5.09 17.40
N ALA A 307 33.75 4.39 17.89
CA ALA A 307 33.91 3.10 18.57
C ALA A 307 34.53 2.02 17.66
N LYS A 308 34.27 2.08 16.35
CA LYS A 308 34.88 1.22 15.32
C LYS A 308 36.26 1.70 14.86
N ASN A 309 36.81 2.74 15.48
CA ASN A 309 38.09 3.35 15.14
C ASN A 309 38.16 3.87 13.68
N ILE A 310 37.03 4.29 13.12
CA ILE A 310 36.95 4.87 11.77
C ILE A 310 37.26 6.37 11.89
N THR A 311 38.50 6.78 11.59
CA THR A 311 38.97 8.19 11.64
C THR A 311 38.40 8.97 12.85
N PRO A 312 38.72 8.57 14.10
CA PRO A 312 38.04 9.10 15.30
C PRO A 312 38.04 10.62 15.42
N ASP A 313 39.10 11.27 14.97
CA ASP A 313 39.26 12.73 14.99
C ASP A 313 38.26 13.44 14.07
N VAL A 314 38.06 12.92 12.86
CA VAL A 314 37.08 13.44 11.88
C VAL A 314 35.66 13.25 12.38
N GLN A 315 35.37 12.07 12.95
CA GLN A 315 34.04 11.75 13.47
C GLN A 315 33.71 12.59 14.71
N LEU A 316 34.65 12.79 15.64
CA LEU A 316 34.46 13.66 16.80
C LEU A 316 34.29 15.13 16.39
N THR A 317 35.06 15.59 15.39
CA THR A 317 34.89 16.94 14.84
C THR A 317 33.49 17.15 14.28
N SER A 318 33.01 16.20 13.48
CA SER A 318 31.65 16.22 12.92
C SER A 318 30.56 16.16 14.00
N TYR A 319 30.81 15.42 15.08
CA TYR A 319 29.91 15.33 16.23
C TYR A 319 29.76 16.69 16.93
N LEU A 320 30.88 17.35 17.23
CA LEU A 320 30.90 18.67 17.86
C LEU A 320 30.37 19.78 16.91
N ASP A 321 30.63 19.68 15.61
CA ASP A 321 30.04 20.58 14.60
C ASP A 321 28.52 20.53 14.60
N LEU A 322 27.94 19.33 14.63
CA LEU A 322 26.50 19.15 14.67
C LEU A 322 25.90 19.74 15.95
N LEU A 323 26.53 19.52 17.11
CA LEU A 323 26.09 20.11 18.37
C LEU A 323 26.18 21.64 18.36
N ALA A 324 27.26 22.20 17.84
CA ALA A 324 27.43 23.64 17.76
C ALA A 324 26.42 24.29 16.79
N ALA A 325 26.09 23.61 15.69
CA ALA A 325 25.05 24.04 14.76
C ALA A 325 23.67 24.07 15.46
N ILE A 326 23.33 23.04 16.24
CA ILE A 326 22.09 22.95 17.02
C ILE A 326 21.99 24.06 18.06
N VAL A 327 23.05 24.26 18.85
CA VAL A 327 23.09 25.27 19.91
C VAL A 327 22.93 26.69 19.36
N THR A 328 23.50 26.96 18.18
CA THR A 328 23.40 28.28 17.55
C THR A 328 22.10 28.49 16.75
N ALA A 329 21.33 27.42 16.49
CA ALA A 329 20.13 27.48 15.65
C ALA A 329 19.06 28.42 16.21
N GLY A 330 18.84 28.42 17.54
CA GLY A 330 17.84 29.29 18.17
C GLY A 330 18.16 30.78 17.99
N LYS A 331 19.41 31.18 18.21
CA LYS A 331 19.87 32.56 17.98
C LYS A 331 19.78 32.94 16.51
N LYS A 332 20.26 32.08 15.61
CA LYS A 332 20.19 32.30 14.15
C LYS A 332 18.74 32.44 13.66
N ALA A 333 17.81 31.65 14.21
CA ALA A 333 16.40 31.76 13.92
C ALA A 333 15.80 33.09 14.42
N LYS A 334 16.18 33.53 15.63
CA LYS A 334 15.72 34.82 16.19
C LYS A 334 16.21 36.02 15.39
N ASP A 335 17.45 35.98 14.94
CA ASP A 335 18.08 37.07 14.19
C ASP A 335 17.64 37.13 12.72
N ALA A 336 16.90 36.13 12.25
CA ALA A 336 16.41 36.09 10.89
C ALA A 336 15.47 37.28 10.61
N PRO A 337 15.60 37.93 9.45
CA PRO A 337 14.69 39.00 9.08
C PRO A 337 13.26 38.45 8.98
N ALA A 338 12.32 39.11 9.68
CA ALA A 338 10.89 38.80 9.69
C ALA A 338 10.47 37.48 10.36
N VAL A 339 11.16 37.06 11.44
CA VAL A 339 10.67 35.97 12.31
C VAL A 339 9.24 36.23 12.79
N GLY A 340 8.37 35.23 12.71
CA GLY A 340 6.98 35.33 13.14
C GLY A 340 6.88 35.77 14.60
N ALA A 341 5.97 36.71 14.92
CA ALA A 341 5.91 37.32 16.24
C ALA A 341 5.65 36.33 17.39
N LEU A 342 4.84 35.29 17.15
CA LEU A 342 4.56 34.24 18.14
C LEU A 342 5.75 33.29 18.28
N TYR A 343 6.28 32.78 17.16
CA TYR A 343 7.46 31.93 17.19
C TYR A 343 8.66 32.63 17.83
N GLY A 344 8.88 33.90 17.51
CA GLY A 344 9.91 34.73 18.12
C GLY A 344 9.77 34.88 19.64
N LYS A 345 8.54 34.86 20.20
CA LYS A 345 8.32 34.85 21.65
C LYS A 345 8.69 33.50 22.28
N ASP A 346 8.39 32.40 21.58
CA ASP A 346 8.76 31.07 22.05
C ASP A 346 10.29 30.92 22.07
N ILE A 347 10.98 31.41 21.04
CA ILE A 347 12.46 31.46 21.02
C ILE A 347 12.98 32.29 22.19
N ASP A 348 12.37 33.45 22.50
CA ASP A 348 12.77 34.27 23.65
C ASP A 348 12.56 33.55 24.99
N ALA A 349 11.48 32.77 25.13
CA ALA A 349 11.23 31.96 26.31
C ALA A 349 12.26 30.83 26.45
N LEU A 350 12.53 30.11 25.35
CA LEU A 350 13.57 29.08 25.26
C LEU A 350 14.95 29.60 25.64
N SER A 351 15.31 30.79 25.16
CA SER A 351 16.61 31.42 25.46
C SER A 351 16.83 31.69 26.95
N LYS A 352 15.76 31.76 27.75
CA LYS A 352 15.80 32.05 29.20
C LYS A 352 15.77 30.78 30.06
N ASP A 353 15.72 29.59 29.45
CA ASP A 353 15.80 28.34 30.19
C ASP A 353 17.19 28.17 30.82
N ALA A 354 17.24 28.20 32.16
CA ALA A 354 18.49 28.12 32.91
C ALA A 354 19.21 26.77 32.74
N LYS A 355 18.48 25.66 32.56
CA LYS A 355 19.08 24.34 32.32
C LYS A 355 19.70 24.27 30.94
N LEU A 356 19.03 24.83 29.92
CA LEU A 356 19.56 24.89 28.57
C LEU A 356 20.82 25.78 28.50
N ALA A 357 20.78 26.97 29.10
CA ALA A 357 21.94 27.87 29.15
C ALA A 357 23.13 27.23 29.91
N ALA A 358 22.87 26.49 30.99
CA ALA A 358 23.90 25.72 31.70
C ALA A 358 24.48 24.60 30.84
N ALA A 359 23.65 23.86 30.09
CA ALA A 359 24.12 22.82 29.18
C ALA A 359 24.98 23.39 28.04
N ILE A 360 24.58 24.52 27.45
CA ILE A 360 25.38 25.22 26.44
C ILE A 360 26.73 25.66 27.02
N THR A 361 26.73 26.22 28.23
CA THR A 361 27.95 26.62 28.93
C THR A 361 28.87 25.41 29.18
N ASN A 362 28.30 24.27 29.56
CA ASN A 362 29.07 23.03 29.78
C ASN A 362 29.67 22.49 28.48
N LEU A 363 28.92 22.50 27.37
CA LEU A 363 29.45 22.12 26.05
C LEU A 363 30.64 23.00 25.66
N ILE A 364 30.52 24.32 25.83
CA ILE A 364 31.61 25.27 25.56
C ILE A 364 32.82 24.99 26.46
N ALA A 365 32.61 24.67 27.74
CA ALA A 365 33.68 24.30 28.67
C ALA A 365 34.46 23.06 28.19
N TYR A 366 33.76 22.02 27.73
CA TYR A 366 34.38 20.84 27.13
C TYR A 366 35.12 21.15 25.82
N GLU A 367 34.54 21.94 24.91
CA GLU A 367 35.23 22.30 23.66
C GLU A 367 36.44 23.22 23.88
N LYS A 368 36.51 23.99 24.99
CA LYS A 368 37.70 24.75 25.39
C LYS A 368 38.80 23.89 26.02
N ASN A 369 38.52 22.64 26.37
CA ASN A 369 39.52 21.74 26.94
C ASN A 369 40.57 21.37 25.86
N ALA A 370 41.84 21.65 26.13
CA ALA A 370 42.93 21.38 25.19
C ALA A 370 43.06 19.89 24.81
N LYS A 371 42.65 18.97 25.68
CA LYS A 371 42.63 17.52 25.41
C LYS A 371 41.50 17.12 24.47
N VAL A 372 40.35 17.80 24.55
CA VAL A 372 39.24 17.64 23.59
C VAL A 372 39.69 18.16 22.22
N ALA A 373 40.25 19.37 22.17
CA ALA A 373 40.79 19.93 20.93
C ALA A 373 41.84 19.01 20.28
N ALA A 374 42.74 18.40 21.06
CA ALA A 374 43.74 17.46 20.57
C ALA A 374 43.16 16.16 19.95
N ASN A 375 41.91 15.81 20.28
CA ASN A 375 41.17 14.68 19.71
C ASN A 375 40.34 15.06 18.47
N THR A 376 40.36 16.33 18.03
CA THR A 376 39.66 16.79 16.83
C THR A 376 40.62 17.05 15.68
N THR A 377 40.10 17.07 14.45
CA THR A 377 40.87 17.37 13.25
C THR A 377 41.45 18.78 13.32
N ALA A 378 42.76 18.90 13.16
CA ALA A 378 43.51 20.16 13.19
C ALA A 378 43.38 21.02 14.48
N GLY A 379 42.87 20.47 15.58
CA GLY A 379 42.64 21.25 16.80
C GLY A 379 41.54 22.30 16.60
N ARG A 380 40.29 21.82 16.47
CA ARG A 380 39.08 22.63 16.28
C ARG A 380 39.10 23.89 17.16
N ASN A 381 38.88 25.05 16.55
CA ASN A 381 38.67 26.31 17.27
C ASN A 381 37.16 26.67 17.27
N PRO A 382 36.46 26.50 18.40
CA PRO A 382 35.02 26.73 18.46
C PRO A 382 34.63 28.21 18.68
N THR A 383 35.60 29.10 18.89
CA THR A 383 35.38 30.53 19.20
C THR A 383 34.48 31.25 18.18
N PRO A 384 34.69 31.12 16.84
CA PRO A 384 33.85 31.81 15.86
C PRO A 384 32.40 31.29 15.84
N VAL A 385 32.18 30.07 16.35
CA VAL A 385 30.88 29.42 16.35
C VAL A 385 30.03 29.90 17.53
N TYR A 386 30.61 29.96 18.74
CA TYR A 386 29.86 30.28 19.95
C TYR A 386 29.80 31.77 20.30
N SER A 387 30.70 32.60 19.78
CA SER A 387 30.68 34.06 20.03
C SER A 387 29.39 34.75 19.57
N VAL A 388 28.62 34.14 18.66
CA VAL A 388 27.28 34.61 18.28
C VAL A 388 26.28 34.65 19.46
N LEU A 389 26.58 33.91 20.53
CA LEU A 389 25.77 33.84 21.76
C LEU A 389 26.23 34.83 22.84
N ASP A 390 27.30 35.59 22.61
CA ASP A 390 27.86 36.49 23.61
C ASP A 390 26.85 37.56 24.04
N ASN A 391 26.73 37.74 25.36
CA ASN A 391 25.80 38.67 26.00
C ASN A 391 24.32 38.39 25.68
N THR A 392 23.98 37.15 25.35
CA THR A 392 22.60 36.72 25.10
C THR A 392 22.09 35.80 26.22
N PRO A 393 20.77 35.69 26.42
CA PRO A 393 20.19 34.76 27.40
C PRO A 393 20.61 33.30 27.18
N TRP A 394 20.88 32.90 25.92
CA TRP A 394 21.37 31.56 25.56
C TRP A 394 22.66 31.15 26.28
N LEU A 395 23.48 32.14 26.68
CA LEU A 395 24.69 31.94 27.47
C LEU A 395 24.57 32.62 28.84
N ALA A 396 23.37 32.69 29.40
CA ALA A 396 23.07 33.35 30.67
C ALA A 396 23.59 34.81 30.76
N ASN A 397 23.61 35.52 29.61
CA ASN A 397 24.18 36.86 29.43
C ASN A 397 25.69 36.95 29.74
N SER A 398 26.40 35.82 29.74
CA SER A 398 27.86 35.75 29.79
C SER A 398 28.45 35.85 28.37
N ASN A 399 29.78 35.75 28.26
CA ASN A 399 30.49 35.66 26.99
C ASN A 399 31.37 34.41 26.94
N TYR A 400 31.66 33.94 25.73
CA TYR A 400 32.48 32.76 25.46
C TYR A 400 33.87 32.84 26.13
N ALA A 401 34.45 34.03 26.17
CA ALA A 401 35.76 34.26 26.78
C ALA A 401 35.75 33.93 28.29
N ALA A 402 34.67 34.25 28.99
CA ALA A 402 34.49 34.05 30.43
C ALA A 402 34.20 32.59 30.84
N VAL A 403 33.78 31.72 29.90
CA VAL A 403 33.54 30.30 30.21
C VAL A 403 34.86 29.59 30.50
N ALA A 404 35.01 29.00 31.69
CA ALA A 404 36.22 28.24 32.03
C ALA A 404 36.31 26.95 31.21
N ALA A 405 37.53 26.55 30.82
CA ALA A 405 37.75 25.24 30.21
C ALA A 405 37.51 24.12 31.23
N ASN A 406 36.85 23.05 30.81
CA ASN A 406 36.76 21.82 31.60
C ASN A 406 38.16 21.24 31.83
N ALA A 407 38.36 20.62 33.00
CA ALA A 407 39.66 20.11 33.45
C ALA A 407 39.82 18.58 33.33
N ASP A 408 38.83 17.88 32.76
CA ASP A 408 38.89 16.43 32.58
C ASP A 408 40.00 16.05 31.62
N ASN A 409 40.59 14.87 31.82
CA ASN A 409 41.69 14.40 31.01
C ASN A 409 41.21 13.32 30.02
N PHE A 410 41.63 13.45 28.76
CA PHE A 410 41.28 12.51 27.69
C PHE A 410 42.55 12.04 26.98
N THR A 411 42.62 10.74 26.68
CA THR A 411 43.67 10.15 25.84
C THR A 411 43.48 10.60 24.39
N LYS A 412 44.56 10.62 23.59
CA LYS A 412 44.51 10.96 22.16
C LYS A 412 44.38 9.68 21.33
N ASP A 413 43.23 9.04 21.43
CA ASP A 413 42.88 7.79 20.75
C ASP A 413 41.36 7.64 20.64
N ALA A 414 40.90 6.55 20.01
CA ALA A 414 39.48 6.28 19.85
C ALA A 414 38.73 6.16 21.20
N ALA A 415 39.39 5.62 22.23
CA ALA A 415 38.81 5.47 23.57
C ALA A 415 38.62 6.84 24.23
N GLY A 416 39.59 7.75 24.08
CA GLY A 416 39.51 9.13 24.56
C GLY A 416 38.42 9.92 23.85
N ALA A 417 38.34 9.82 22.52
CA ALA A 417 37.26 10.41 21.75
C ALA A 417 35.87 9.90 22.17
N LEU A 418 35.72 8.60 22.45
CA LEU A 418 34.47 8.03 22.95
C LEU A 418 34.14 8.50 24.38
N SER A 419 35.16 8.64 25.24
CA SER A 419 35.00 9.15 26.60
C SER A 419 34.50 10.61 26.60
N ILE A 420 34.91 11.41 25.62
CA ILE A 420 34.39 12.78 25.43
C ILE A 420 32.89 12.74 25.08
N VAL A 421 32.49 11.88 24.15
CA VAL A 421 31.08 11.71 23.77
C VAL A 421 30.24 11.26 24.97
N GLN A 422 30.76 10.33 25.78
CA GLN A 422 30.10 9.87 27.01
C GLN A 422 29.96 10.97 28.06
N ALA A 423 31.02 11.76 28.29
CA ALA A 423 30.99 12.88 29.23
C ALA A 423 29.96 13.96 28.83
N LEU A 424 29.71 14.12 27.53
CA LEU A 424 28.73 15.07 27.01
C LEU A 424 27.29 14.53 26.98
N GLN A 425 27.04 13.26 27.29
CA GLN A 425 25.74 12.62 27.06
C GLN A 425 24.54 13.36 27.69
N ASP A 426 24.64 13.74 28.97
CA ASP A 426 23.56 14.47 29.67
C ASP A 426 23.39 15.90 29.14
N THR A 427 24.51 16.52 28.75
CA THR A 427 24.54 17.85 28.14
C THR A 427 23.83 17.82 26.78
N VAL A 428 24.14 16.81 25.96
CA VAL A 428 23.52 16.58 24.65
C VAL A 428 22.03 16.29 24.81
N ALA A 429 21.62 15.47 25.77
CA ALA A 429 20.20 15.19 26.01
C ALA A 429 19.41 16.48 26.33
N THR A 430 19.97 17.37 27.14
CA THR A 430 19.36 18.66 27.47
C THR A 430 19.31 19.59 26.26
N ILE A 431 20.39 19.69 25.49
CA ILE A 431 20.45 20.50 24.25
C ILE A 431 19.44 20.00 23.22
N LEU A 432 19.34 18.69 23.01
CA LEU A 432 18.39 18.09 22.08
C LEU A 432 16.94 18.31 22.52
N THR A 433 16.67 18.34 23.83
CA THR A 433 15.33 18.67 24.34
C THR A 433 14.97 20.12 24.03
N GLY A 434 15.88 21.08 24.26
CA GLY A 434 15.68 22.49 23.91
C GLY A 434 15.52 22.70 22.41
N PHE A 435 16.35 22.04 21.60
CA PHE A 435 16.24 22.07 20.14
C PHE A 435 14.95 21.43 19.63
N GLY A 436 14.49 20.36 20.26
CA GLY A 436 13.20 19.74 19.98
C GLY A 436 12.03 20.71 20.18
N ALA A 437 12.03 21.47 21.26
CA ALA A 437 11.03 22.51 21.49
C ALA A 437 11.12 23.65 20.44
N LEU A 438 12.33 24.04 20.02
CA LEU A 438 12.53 25.03 18.95
C LEU A 438 11.91 24.58 17.62
N ILE A 439 12.28 23.39 17.13
CA ILE A 439 11.77 22.89 15.83
C ILE A 439 10.28 22.56 15.87
N ASN A 440 9.79 21.98 16.97
CA ASN A 440 8.36 21.68 17.12
C ASN A 440 7.52 22.96 17.17
N GLY A 441 8.04 24.04 17.77
CA GLY A 441 7.40 25.35 17.73
C GLY A 441 7.25 25.88 16.31
N ALA A 442 8.33 25.87 15.52
CA ALA A 442 8.30 26.30 14.12
C ALA A 442 7.29 25.49 13.29
N LEU A 443 7.36 24.15 13.37
CA LEU A 443 6.45 23.24 12.67
C LEU A 443 4.98 23.43 13.11
N PHE A 444 4.75 23.69 14.40
CA PHE A 444 3.40 23.96 14.91
C PHE A 444 2.79 25.22 14.28
N TYR A 445 3.53 26.33 14.25
CA TYR A 445 3.03 27.57 13.63
C TYR A 445 2.88 27.46 12.11
N GLU A 446 3.75 26.69 11.45
CA GLU A 446 3.59 26.37 10.04
C GLU A 446 2.28 25.61 9.77
N ASN A 447 2.04 24.52 10.50
CA ASN A 447 0.81 23.73 10.39
C ASN A 447 -0.44 24.56 10.73
N LEU A 448 -0.36 25.42 11.75
CA LEU A 448 -1.47 26.32 12.10
C LEU A 448 -1.77 27.32 10.98
N ALA A 449 -0.74 27.92 10.38
CA ALA A 449 -0.91 28.86 9.27
C ALA A 449 -1.43 28.15 8.01
N GLU A 450 -1.03 26.91 7.78
CA GLU A 450 -1.49 26.08 6.67
C GLU A 450 -2.97 25.74 6.81
N GLN A 451 -3.40 25.28 8.00
CA GLN A 451 -4.81 25.00 8.28
C GLN A 451 -5.67 26.26 8.13
N ALA A 452 -5.16 27.41 8.58
CA ALA A 452 -5.82 28.70 8.37
C ALA A 452 -5.92 29.07 6.88
N LEU A 453 -4.90 28.76 6.07
CA LEU A 453 -4.94 28.99 4.62
C LEU A 453 -5.98 28.10 3.93
N PHE A 454 -5.99 26.80 4.19
CA PHE A 454 -6.93 25.87 3.54
C PHE A 454 -8.39 26.08 3.96
N SER A 455 -8.64 26.61 5.16
CA SER A 455 -9.99 26.95 5.62
C SER A 455 -10.44 28.35 5.21
N GLY A 456 -9.52 29.32 5.17
CA GLY A 456 -9.84 30.74 4.95
C GLY A 456 -9.67 31.25 3.51
N ASN A 457 -8.98 30.51 2.63
CA ASN A 457 -8.76 30.93 1.24
C ASN A 457 -9.47 30.00 0.24
N VAL A 458 -10.34 30.58 -0.58
CA VAL A 458 -11.20 29.82 -1.52
C VAL A 458 -10.38 29.01 -2.53
N PHE A 459 -9.32 29.59 -3.08
CA PHE A 459 -8.51 28.91 -4.09
C PHE A 459 -7.74 27.73 -3.50
N PHE A 460 -7.06 27.92 -2.37
CA PHE A 460 -6.29 26.84 -1.74
C PHE A 460 -7.18 25.75 -1.15
N SER A 461 -8.37 26.10 -0.64
CA SER A 461 -9.39 25.13 -0.23
C SER A 461 -9.86 24.26 -1.41
N ALA A 462 -10.11 24.88 -2.57
CA ALA A 462 -10.48 24.17 -3.79
C ALA A 462 -9.33 23.30 -4.32
N ALA A 463 -8.09 23.79 -4.27
CA ALA A 463 -6.91 23.03 -4.67
C ALA A 463 -6.70 21.81 -3.78
N ASN A 464 -6.76 21.98 -2.46
CA ASN A 464 -6.67 20.88 -1.51
C ASN A 464 -7.76 19.83 -1.77
N SER A 465 -9.02 20.26 -1.92
CA SER A 465 -10.15 19.36 -2.21
C SER A 465 -9.96 18.57 -3.52
N ALA A 466 -9.46 19.22 -4.58
CA ALA A 466 -9.20 18.56 -5.86
C ALA A 466 -8.04 17.55 -5.76
N ILE A 467 -7.00 17.85 -4.99
CA ILE A 467 -5.89 16.94 -4.72
C ILE A 467 -6.35 15.74 -3.91
N THR A 468 -7.06 15.98 -2.79
CA THR A 468 -7.63 14.93 -1.94
C THR A 468 -8.47 13.98 -2.77
N LEU A 469 -9.37 14.49 -3.62
CA LEU A 469 -10.20 13.65 -4.48
C LEU A 469 -9.38 12.72 -5.38
N LYS A 470 -8.33 13.23 -6.04
CA LYS A 470 -7.45 12.42 -6.89
C LYS A 470 -6.63 11.41 -6.09
N MET A 471 -6.13 11.80 -4.93
CA MET A 471 -5.38 10.92 -4.03
C MET A 471 -6.24 9.83 -3.38
N SER A 472 -7.54 10.08 -3.17
CA SER A 472 -8.49 9.07 -2.66
C SER A 472 -9.06 8.13 -3.74
N THR A 473 -8.82 8.41 -5.03
CA THR A 473 -9.34 7.58 -6.15
C THR A 473 -8.44 6.39 -6.47
N ILE A 474 -8.83 5.16 -6.15
CA ILE A 474 -7.99 3.96 -6.27
C ILE A 474 -8.59 2.90 -7.20
N PRO A 475 -7.79 2.01 -7.79
CA PRO A 475 -8.28 0.83 -8.48
C PRO A 475 -9.11 -0.08 -7.55
N PRO A 476 -10.19 -0.73 -8.06
CA PRO A 476 -11.13 -1.46 -7.21
C PRO A 476 -10.68 -2.88 -6.84
N SER A 477 -9.64 -3.47 -7.47
CA SER A 477 -9.26 -4.88 -7.28
C SER A 477 -9.08 -5.29 -5.82
N GLY A 478 -8.46 -4.45 -4.99
CA GLY A 478 -8.31 -4.70 -3.55
C GLY A 478 -9.66 -4.79 -2.81
N ALA A 479 -10.59 -3.87 -3.09
CA ALA A 479 -11.93 -3.88 -2.52
C ALA A 479 -12.71 -5.15 -2.93
N ILE A 480 -12.63 -5.51 -4.21
CA ILE A 480 -13.31 -6.67 -4.77
C ILE A 480 -12.76 -7.97 -4.20
N ALA A 481 -11.44 -8.09 -4.02
CA ALA A 481 -10.85 -9.25 -3.35
C ALA A 481 -11.39 -9.41 -1.92
N GLY A 482 -11.61 -8.30 -1.21
CA GLY A 482 -12.21 -8.31 0.13
C GLY A 482 -13.66 -8.78 0.09
N VAL A 483 -14.44 -8.29 -0.89
CA VAL A 483 -15.82 -8.75 -1.14
C VAL A 483 -15.86 -10.25 -1.45
N TYR A 484 -14.91 -10.77 -2.24
CA TYR A 484 -14.84 -12.20 -2.52
C TYR A 484 -14.60 -12.99 -1.23
N ALA A 485 -13.59 -12.61 -0.44
CA ALA A 485 -13.30 -13.26 0.84
C ALA A 485 -14.50 -13.27 1.80
N ASN A 486 -15.19 -12.13 1.92
CA ASN A 486 -16.35 -12.00 2.77
C ASN A 486 -17.54 -12.86 2.29
N VAL A 487 -17.86 -12.80 1.00
CA VAL A 487 -18.97 -13.59 0.43
C VAL A 487 -18.69 -15.08 0.52
N ASP A 488 -17.46 -15.51 0.26
CA ASP A 488 -17.08 -16.91 0.33
C ASP A 488 -17.16 -17.42 1.77
N GLY A 489 -16.65 -16.67 2.74
CA GLY A 489 -16.68 -17.04 4.16
C GLY A 489 -18.09 -17.03 4.77
N THR A 490 -19.02 -16.22 4.26
CA THR A 490 -20.37 -16.08 4.82
C THR A 490 -21.44 -16.88 4.09
N ARG A 491 -21.30 -17.10 2.78
CA ARG A 491 -22.33 -17.73 1.93
C ARG A 491 -21.80 -18.76 0.94
N GLY A 492 -20.51 -19.02 0.93
CA GLY A 492 -19.86 -19.98 0.03
C GLY A 492 -19.54 -19.42 -1.35
N VAL A 493 -18.51 -20.01 -1.98
CA VAL A 493 -17.93 -19.57 -3.27
C VAL A 493 -18.90 -19.66 -4.45
N TRP A 494 -19.92 -20.52 -4.36
CA TRP A 494 -20.97 -20.66 -5.38
C TRP A 494 -21.92 -19.47 -5.44
N LYS A 495 -21.82 -18.54 -4.49
CA LYS A 495 -22.68 -17.37 -4.47
C LYS A 495 -22.03 -16.17 -5.13
N ALA A 496 -22.73 -15.57 -6.08
CA ALA A 496 -22.25 -14.39 -6.79
C ALA A 496 -21.82 -13.25 -5.84
N PRO A 497 -20.58 -12.72 -5.99
CA PRO A 497 -20.04 -11.59 -5.22
C PRO A 497 -20.52 -10.24 -5.78
N ALA A 498 -21.82 -10.15 -6.06
CA ALA A 498 -22.50 -8.96 -6.53
C ALA A 498 -23.68 -8.62 -5.62
N ASN A 499 -24.21 -7.40 -5.75
CA ASN A 499 -25.18 -6.80 -4.85
C ASN A 499 -24.64 -6.70 -3.40
N VAL A 500 -23.35 -6.42 -3.27
CA VAL A 500 -22.63 -6.23 -2.00
C VAL A 500 -22.13 -4.79 -1.93
N SER A 501 -22.35 -4.14 -0.79
CA SER A 501 -21.87 -2.78 -0.53
C SER A 501 -20.37 -2.78 -0.25
N LEU A 502 -19.68 -1.74 -0.73
CA LEU A 502 -18.27 -1.50 -0.43
C LEU A 502 -18.14 -0.63 0.84
N ASN A 503 -17.33 -1.08 1.78
CA ASN A 503 -16.99 -0.33 3.00
C ASN A 503 -15.94 0.74 2.70
N ASN A 504 -15.96 1.85 3.45
CA ASN A 504 -14.98 2.95 3.33
C ASN A 504 -14.84 3.55 1.91
N VAL A 505 -15.95 3.56 1.16
CA VAL A 505 -16.05 4.13 -0.19
C VAL A 505 -17.08 5.25 -0.22
N ILE A 506 -16.67 6.43 -0.71
CA ILE A 506 -17.55 7.57 -0.97
C ILE A 506 -18.43 7.28 -2.19
N GLY A 507 -17.84 6.76 -3.26
CA GLY A 507 -18.53 6.51 -4.52
C GLY A 507 -17.60 5.98 -5.62
N PRO A 508 -18.17 5.56 -6.76
CA PRO A 508 -17.40 5.32 -7.97
C PRO A 508 -16.84 6.65 -8.52
N ALA A 509 -15.63 6.62 -9.07
CA ALA A 509 -14.97 7.77 -9.72
C ALA A 509 -15.80 8.31 -10.90
N VAL A 510 -16.50 7.40 -11.58
CA VAL A 510 -17.44 7.72 -12.66
C VAL A 510 -18.83 7.23 -12.27
N LYS A 511 -19.83 8.12 -12.28
CA LYS A 511 -21.21 7.68 -12.10
C LYS A 511 -21.73 7.13 -13.43
N ILE A 512 -22.09 5.84 -13.42
CA ILE A 512 -22.65 5.12 -14.57
C ILE A 512 -24.13 4.81 -14.35
N ASP A 513 -24.93 5.05 -15.38
CA ASP A 513 -26.34 4.69 -15.41
C ASP A 513 -26.58 3.31 -16.08
N ASN A 514 -27.83 2.99 -16.39
CA ASN A 514 -28.15 1.72 -17.05
C ASN A 514 -27.66 1.69 -18.51
N SER A 515 -27.80 2.81 -19.23
CA SER A 515 -27.39 2.91 -20.63
C SER A 515 -25.87 2.80 -20.80
N ASP A 516 -25.11 3.36 -19.85
CA ASP A 516 -23.66 3.18 -19.79
C ASP A 516 -23.28 1.72 -19.53
N GLN A 517 -24.08 0.99 -18.72
CA GLN A 517 -23.79 -0.37 -18.32
C GLN A 517 -24.21 -1.43 -19.36
N ASP A 518 -25.18 -1.14 -20.23
CA ASP A 518 -25.77 -2.13 -21.14
C ASP A 518 -24.70 -2.88 -21.97
N ASP A 519 -23.76 -2.15 -22.58
CA ASP A 519 -22.67 -2.75 -23.36
C ASP A 519 -21.54 -3.30 -22.48
N MET A 520 -21.45 -2.96 -21.18
CA MET A 520 -20.42 -3.50 -20.29
C MET A 520 -20.63 -4.98 -19.97
N ASN A 521 -21.88 -5.38 -19.71
CA ASN A 521 -22.23 -6.73 -19.29
C ASN A 521 -22.33 -7.68 -20.50
N VAL A 522 -23.03 -7.29 -21.57
CA VAL A 522 -23.25 -8.10 -22.77
C VAL A 522 -22.73 -7.35 -23.98
N THR A 523 -21.78 -7.94 -24.70
CA THR A 523 -21.21 -7.33 -25.92
C THR A 523 -20.89 -8.40 -26.95
N ALA A 524 -20.82 -8.02 -28.22
CA ALA A 524 -20.53 -8.94 -29.32
C ALA A 524 -19.18 -9.69 -29.16
N THR A 525 -18.21 -9.05 -28.50
CA THR A 525 -16.86 -9.62 -28.28
C THR A 525 -16.76 -10.55 -27.06
N GLY A 526 -17.79 -10.61 -26.21
CA GLY A 526 -17.84 -11.47 -25.03
C GLY A 526 -16.99 -11.05 -23.83
N LYS A 527 -16.22 -9.96 -23.92
CA LYS A 527 -15.30 -9.47 -22.87
C LYS A 527 -16.04 -8.59 -21.86
N SER A 528 -16.81 -9.23 -20.98
CA SER A 528 -17.63 -8.55 -19.98
C SER A 528 -16.78 -7.79 -18.96
N ILE A 529 -17.31 -6.66 -18.48
CA ILE A 529 -16.72 -5.85 -17.40
C ILE A 529 -17.79 -5.65 -16.34
N ASN A 530 -17.45 -5.92 -15.08
CA ASN A 530 -18.38 -5.80 -13.97
C ASN A 530 -18.44 -4.35 -13.47
N ALA A 531 -19.66 -3.83 -13.39
CA ALA A 531 -19.93 -2.46 -12.98
C ALA A 531 -19.87 -2.28 -11.45
N ILE A 532 -19.33 -1.15 -10.98
CA ILE A 532 -19.48 -0.68 -9.59
C ILE A 532 -20.36 0.57 -9.62
N ARG A 533 -21.48 0.56 -8.89
CA ARG A 533 -22.54 1.58 -9.02
C ARG A 533 -22.98 2.15 -7.69
N ALA A 534 -23.22 3.46 -7.68
CA ALA A 534 -23.85 4.12 -6.54
C ALA A 534 -25.38 4.08 -6.68
N PHE A 535 -26.06 3.66 -5.62
CA PHE A 535 -27.51 3.63 -5.52
C PHE A 535 -27.96 4.50 -4.33
N ALA A 536 -28.96 5.36 -4.57
CA ALA A 536 -29.56 6.14 -3.51
C ALA A 536 -30.13 5.21 -2.41
N GLY A 537 -29.76 5.46 -1.15
CA GLY A 537 -30.19 4.66 0.00
C GLY A 537 -29.51 3.29 0.18
N ARG A 538 -28.67 2.83 -0.76
CA ARG A 538 -27.93 1.55 -0.66
C ARG A 538 -26.41 1.69 -0.74
N GLY A 539 -25.90 2.89 -0.99
CA GLY A 539 -24.48 3.17 -1.11
C GLY A 539 -23.88 2.66 -2.43
N THR A 540 -22.58 2.38 -2.43
CA THR A 540 -21.85 1.88 -3.60
C THR A 540 -21.84 0.36 -3.59
N LEU A 541 -22.40 -0.26 -4.63
CA LEU A 541 -22.56 -1.70 -4.77
C LEU A 541 -21.71 -2.25 -5.92
N VAL A 542 -21.17 -3.46 -5.73
CA VAL A 542 -20.69 -4.29 -6.84
C VAL A 542 -21.91 -4.79 -7.62
N TRP A 543 -21.97 -4.48 -8.92
CA TRP A 543 -23.17 -4.67 -9.76
C TRP A 543 -22.88 -5.49 -11.03
N GLY A 544 -22.10 -6.56 -10.87
CA GLY A 544 -21.80 -7.56 -11.89
C GLY A 544 -21.06 -8.76 -11.30
N ALA A 545 -21.25 -9.95 -11.88
CA ALA A 545 -20.58 -11.19 -11.44
C ALA A 545 -20.17 -12.09 -12.63
N ARG A 546 -19.79 -11.49 -13.76
CA ARG A 546 -19.35 -12.18 -14.97
C ARG A 546 -17.82 -12.29 -15.02
N THR A 547 -17.31 -13.40 -15.56
CA THR A 547 -15.91 -13.52 -15.97
C THR A 547 -15.68 -12.70 -17.24
N LEU A 548 -14.44 -12.62 -17.73
CA LEU A 548 -14.18 -12.05 -19.06
C LEU A 548 -14.75 -12.92 -20.19
N ALA A 549 -15.13 -14.18 -19.93
CA ALA A 549 -15.76 -15.08 -20.90
C ALA A 549 -17.29 -14.91 -20.89
N GLY A 550 -17.77 -13.68 -21.05
CA GLY A 550 -19.19 -13.32 -20.91
C GLY A 550 -20.14 -13.96 -21.91
N ASN A 551 -19.66 -14.31 -23.11
CA ASN A 551 -20.45 -15.00 -24.14
C ASN A 551 -20.36 -16.54 -24.04
N ASP A 552 -19.52 -17.05 -23.15
CA ASP A 552 -19.45 -18.48 -22.85
C ASP A 552 -20.77 -18.93 -22.18
N ASN A 553 -21.20 -20.17 -22.40
CA ASN A 553 -22.43 -20.73 -21.81
C ASN A 553 -22.16 -21.52 -20.52
N GLU A 554 -20.92 -21.95 -20.32
CA GLU A 554 -20.43 -22.71 -19.17
C GLU A 554 -19.75 -21.77 -18.17
N TRP A 555 -18.79 -20.97 -18.64
CA TRP A 555 -17.87 -20.21 -17.78
C TRP A 555 -18.19 -18.73 -17.62
N ARG A 556 -19.42 -18.33 -17.96
CA ARG A 556 -19.89 -16.93 -17.92
C ARG A 556 -19.74 -16.27 -16.55
N TYR A 557 -19.97 -17.02 -15.47
CA TYR A 557 -20.18 -16.45 -14.15
C TYR A 557 -19.01 -16.76 -13.21
N ILE A 558 -18.58 -15.74 -12.48
CA ILE A 558 -17.53 -15.81 -11.45
C ILE A 558 -17.79 -16.94 -10.44
N PRO A 559 -18.97 -17.04 -9.79
CA PRO A 559 -19.21 -18.10 -8.80
C PRO A 559 -19.13 -19.50 -9.41
N VAL A 560 -19.49 -19.67 -10.68
CA VAL A 560 -19.42 -20.98 -11.35
C VAL A 560 -17.96 -21.38 -11.56
N ARG A 561 -17.14 -20.52 -12.19
CA ARG A 561 -15.72 -20.84 -12.39
C ARG A 561 -14.99 -21.06 -11.06
N ARG A 562 -15.18 -20.17 -10.08
CA ARG A 562 -14.50 -20.25 -8.78
C ARG A 562 -14.92 -21.47 -7.97
N PHE A 563 -16.18 -21.90 -8.07
CA PHE A 563 -16.62 -23.14 -7.43
C PHE A 563 -15.95 -24.37 -8.06
N PHE A 564 -15.86 -24.45 -9.40
CA PHE A 564 -15.14 -25.53 -10.07
C PHE A 564 -13.67 -25.57 -9.65
N ILE A 565 -12.98 -24.41 -9.64
CA ILE A 565 -11.59 -24.30 -9.17
C ILE A 565 -11.43 -24.88 -7.76
N MET A 566 -12.33 -24.50 -6.83
CA MET A 566 -12.30 -25.00 -5.46
C MET A 566 -12.47 -26.52 -5.39
N VAL A 567 -13.43 -27.08 -6.13
CA VAL A 567 -13.69 -28.52 -6.13
C VAL A 567 -12.54 -29.29 -6.78
N GLU A 568 -12.04 -28.82 -7.93
CA GLU A 568 -10.91 -29.39 -8.65
C GLU A 568 -9.68 -29.52 -7.72
N GLU A 569 -9.31 -28.43 -7.06
CA GLU A 569 -8.14 -28.39 -6.19
C GLU A 569 -8.33 -29.18 -4.88
N SER A 570 -9.52 -29.14 -4.28
CA SER A 570 -9.85 -29.94 -3.10
C SER A 570 -9.78 -31.45 -3.40
N VAL A 571 -10.37 -31.89 -4.51
CA VAL A 571 -10.35 -33.29 -4.94
C VAL A 571 -8.94 -33.75 -5.30
N LYS A 572 -8.16 -32.91 -5.98
CA LYS A 572 -6.75 -33.20 -6.30
C LYS A 572 -5.91 -33.42 -5.04
N LYS A 573 -6.01 -32.55 -4.04
CA LYS A 573 -5.32 -32.70 -2.75
C LYS A 573 -5.78 -33.95 -1.99
N ALA A 574 -7.09 -34.22 -1.96
CA ALA A 574 -7.63 -35.38 -1.27
C ALA A 574 -7.30 -36.72 -1.95
N THR A 575 -7.09 -36.73 -3.25
CA THR A 575 -6.73 -37.93 -4.02
C THR A 575 -5.22 -38.23 -4.03
N TYR A 576 -4.38 -37.28 -3.63
CA TYR A 576 -2.92 -37.44 -3.59
C TYR A 576 -2.41 -38.65 -2.78
N PRO A 577 -2.96 -38.99 -1.60
CA PRO A 577 -2.52 -40.18 -0.85
C PRO A 577 -2.78 -41.51 -1.57
N PHE A 578 -3.61 -41.54 -2.61
CA PHE A 578 -3.88 -42.75 -3.40
C PHE A 578 -2.88 -42.96 -4.54
N VAL A 579 -1.94 -42.02 -4.75
CA VAL A 579 -0.83 -42.22 -5.69
C VAL A 579 0.08 -43.32 -5.13
N PHE A 580 0.44 -44.30 -5.97
CA PHE A 580 1.19 -45.52 -5.62
C PHE A 580 0.43 -46.55 -4.76
N GLU A 581 -0.87 -46.38 -4.54
CA GLU A 581 -1.71 -47.47 -4.04
C GLU A 581 -1.93 -48.55 -5.12
N ASN A 582 -2.38 -49.74 -4.71
CA ASN A 582 -2.74 -50.79 -5.67
C ASN A 582 -3.88 -50.28 -6.58
N ASN A 583 -3.67 -50.35 -7.91
CA ASN A 583 -4.67 -49.97 -8.91
C ASN A 583 -5.75 -51.08 -9.04
N ASP A 584 -6.59 -51.21 -8.02
CA ASP A 584 -7.65 -52.21 -7.91
C ASP A 584 -9.02 -51.59 -7.58
N ALA A 585 -10.07 -52.42 -7.67
CA ALA A 585 -11.45 -51.99 -7.44
C ALA A 585 -11.70 -51.43 -6.03
N ASN A 586 -10.90 -51.81 -5.03
CA ASN A 586 -11.05 -51.28 -3.67
C ASN A 586 -10.58 -49.82 -3.61
N THR A 587 -9.43 -49.52 -4.24
CA THR A 587 -8.91 -48.15 -4.34
C THR A 587 -9.88 -47.25 -5.12
N TRP A 588 -10.40 -47.71 -6.25
CA TRP A 588 -11.39 -46.97 -7.04
C TRP A 588 -12.64 -46.64 -6.23
N THR A 589 -13.18 -47.63 -5.51
CA THR A 589 -14.37 -47.45 -4.69
C THR A 589 -14.13 -46.44 -3.56
N LYS A 590 -12.96 -46.46 -2.91
CA LYS A 590 -12.60 -45.49 -1.87
C LYS A 590 -12.56 -44.07 -2.41
N VAL A 591 -11.89 -43.85 -3.54
CA VAL A 591 -11.80 -42.53 -4.19
C VAL A 591 -13.18 -42.04 -4.60
N ARG A 592 -14.00 -42.89 -5.23
CA ARG A 592 -15.38 -42.56 -5.61
C ARG A 592 -16.21 -42.10 -4.42
N VAL A 593 -16.26 -42.90 -3.36
CA VAL A 593 -17.09 -42.62 -2.18
C VAL A 593 -16.62 -41.34 -1.47
N MET A 594 -15.32 -41.11 -1.39
CA MET A 594 -14.76 -39.88 -0.82
C MET A 594 -15.24 -38.63 -1.58
N ILE A 595 -15.16 -38.64 -2.91
CA ILE A 595 -15.59 -37.51 -3.76
C ILE A 595 -17.12 -37.35 -3.71
N GLN A 596 -17.88 -38.45 -3.77
CA GLN A 596 -19.35 -38.41 -3.67
C GLN A 596 -19.83 -37.83 -2.34
N ASN A 597 -19.19 -38.20 -1.23
CA ASN A 597 -19.52 -37.65 0.08
C ASN A 597 -19.28 -36.14 0.12
N PHE A 598 -18.16 -35.67 -0.42
CA PHE A 598 -17.86 -34.24 -0.51
C PHE A 598 -18.89 -33.47 -1.34
N LEU A 599 -19.20 -33.94 -2.55
CA LEU A 599 -20.18 -33.28 -3.43
C LEU A 599 -21.59 -33.33 -2.83
N THR A 600 -21.93 -34.37 -2.06
CA THR A 600 -23.18 -34.44 -1.30
C THR A 600 -23.26 -33.34 -0.25
N LEU A 601 -22.16 -33.01 0.44
CA LEU A 601 -22.12 -31.89 1.39
C LEU A 601 -22.30 -30.55 0.68
N GLN A 602 -21.65 -30.36 -0.48
CA GLN A 602 -21.82 -29.15 -1.29
C GLN A 602 -23.25 -28.99 -1.81
N TRP A 603 -23.89 -30.08 -2.25
CA TRP A 603 -25.30 -30.09 -2.65
C TRP A 603 -26.23 -29.72 -1.48
N ARG A 604 -26.02 -30.31 -0.30
CA ARG A 604 -26.78 -29.97 0.91
C ARG A 604 -26.62 -28.51 1.33
N ALA A 605 -25.45 -27.92 1.07
CA ALA A 605 -25.18 -26.51 1.29
C ALA A 605 -25.82 -25.58 0.23
N GLY A 606 -26.45 -26.14 -0.81
CA GLY A 606 -27.10 -25.38 -1.88
C GLY A 606 -26.16 -24.90 -2.98
N ALA A 607 -24.94 -25.44 -3.07
CA ALA A 607 -23.98 -25.09 -4.11
C ALA A 607 -24.32 -25.71 -5.48
N LEU A 608 -24.92 -26.90 -5.44
CA LEU A 608 -25.28 -27.69 -6.62
C LEU A 608 -26.81 -27.70 -6.81
N GLN A 609 -27.24 -27.67 -8.07
CA GLN A 609 -28.65 -27.67 -8.48
C GLN A 609 -29.12 -29.09 -8.76
N GLY A 610 -30.24 -29.49 -8.16
CA GLY A 610 -30.88 -30.79 -8.40
C GLY A 610 -31.81 -31.15 -7.25
N ALA A 611 -32.92 -31.84 -7.53
CA ALA A 611 -33.86 -32.26 -6.49
C ALA A 611 -33.30 -33.40 -5.63
N LYS A 612 -32.38 -34.18 -6.19
CA LYS A 612 -31.64 -35.28 -5.55
C LYS A 612 -30.17 -35.24 -6.00
N PRO A 613 -29.23 -35.87 -5.26
CA PRO A 613 -27.80 -35.83 -5.58
C PRO A 613 -27.47 -36.26 -7.01
N GLU A 614 -28.19 -37.25 -7.56
CA GLU A 614 -27.93 -37.81 -8.89
C GLU A 614 -28.30 -36.85 -10.02
N ASP A 615 -29.17 -35.86 -9.76
CA ASP A 615 -29.46 -34.78 -10.71
C ASP A 615 -28.39 -33.67 -10.64
N ALA A 616 -27.64 -33.61 -9.52
CA ALA A 616 -26.74 -32.52 -9.19
C ALA A 616 -25.28 -32.83 -9.53
N PHE A 617 -24.84 -34.08 -9.38
CA PHE A 617 -23.49 -34.50 -9.74
C PHE A 617 -23.40 -36.01 -10.02
N PHE A 618 -22.32 -36.41 -10.69
CA PHE A 618 -21.93 -37.81 -10.84
C PHE A 618 -20.42 -37.98 -10.61
N VAL A 619 -20.03 -39.18 -10.18
CA VAL A 619 -18.63 -39.60 -10.04
C VAL A 619 -18.51 -41.03 -10.56
N HIS A 620 -17.86 -41.19 -11.71
CA HIS A 620 -17.65 -42.47 -12.39
C HIS A 620 -16.19 -42.89 -12.27
N VAL A 621 -15.96 -44.16 -11.93
CA VAL A 621 -14.62 -44.77 -11.88
C VAL A 621 -14.74 -46.29 -11.88
N GLY A 622 -14.17 -46.92 -12.92
CA GLY A 622 -14.15 -48.37 -13.00
C GLY A 622 -13.71 -48.92 -14.37
N LEU A 623 -13.38 -50.21 -14.38
CA LEU A 623 -13.09 -50.96 -15.61
C LEU A 623 -14.38 -51.09 -16.46
N ASN A 624 -14.28 -50.71 -17.74
CA ASN A 624 -15.42 -50.60 -18.67
C ASN A 624 -16.44 -49.50 -18.32
N GLU A 625 -16.11 -48.62 -17.37
CA GLU A 625 -16.88 -47.39 -17.09
C GLU A 625 -16.06 -46.18 -17.57
N THR A 626 -14.92 -45.92 -16.93
CA THR A 626 -14.00 -44.82 -17.29
C THR A 626 -12.62 -45.29 -17.77
N MET A 627 -12.28 -46.56 -17.52
CA MET A 627 -10.96 -47.13 -17.80
C MET A 627 -11.05 -48.39 -18.66
N THR A 628 -10.06 -48.58 -19.52
CA THR A 628 -9.81 -49.82 -20.25
C THR A 628 -8.82 -50.72 -19.51
N ALA A 629 -8.69 -51.98 -19.93
CA ALA A 629 -7.64 -52.86 -19.41
C ALA A 629 -6.22 -52.30 -19.67
N LEU A 630 -6.04 -51.56 -20.78
CA LEU A 630 -4.76 -50.92 -21.09
C LEU A 630 -4.45 -49.79 -20.10
N ASP A 631 -5.44 -48.96 -19.74
CA ASP A 631 -5.26 -47.90 -18.75
C ASP A 631 -4.77 -48.46 -17.41
N ILE A 632 -5.33 -49.60 -16.97
CA ILE A 632 -4.91 -50.27 -15.74
C ILE A 632 -3.47 -50.80 -15.86
N LEU A 633 -3.13 -51.44 -16.98
CA LEU A 633 -1.77 -51.94 -17.23
C LEU A 633 -0.73 -50.82 -17.29
N GLU A 634 -1.11 -49.64 -17.79
CA GLU A 634 -0.29 -48.43 -17.79
C GLU A 634 -0.31 -47.69 -16.45
N GLY A 635 -1.01 -48.21 -15.43
CA GLY A 635 -1.06 -47.62 -14.08
C GLY A 635 -1.91 -46.36 -13.98
N ARG A 636 -2.82 -46.11 -14.93
CA ARG A 636 -3.73 -44.96 -14.92
C ARG A 636 -5.01 -45.28 -14.15
N MET A 637 -5.46 -44.31 -13.36
CA MET A 637 -6.79 -44.31 -12.74
C MET A 637 -7.55 -43.08 -13.23
N ILE A 638 -8.63 -43.29 -14.00
CA ILE A 638 -9.42 -42.19 -14.60
C ILE A 638 -10.72 -42.05 -13.83
N VAL A 639 -10.92 -40.88 -13.21
CA VAL A 639 -12.15 -40.52 -12.48
C VAL A 639 -12.86 -39.42 -13.25
N GLU A 640 -14.11 -39.65 -13.64
CA GLU A 640 -14.93 -38.66 -14.32
C GLU A 640 -15.91 -38.05 -13.33
N ILE A 641 -15.93 -36.72 -13.24
CA ILE A 641 -16.74 -35.96 -12.28
C ILE A 641 -17.53 -34.90 -13.04
N GLY A 642 -18.85 -34.94 -12.95
CA GLY A 642 -19.74 -33.90 -13.47
C GLY A 642 -20.52 -33.25 -12.34
N MET A 643 -20.75 -31.94 -12.42
CA MET A 643 -21.50 -31.17 -11.41
C MET A 643 -22.34 -30.05 -12.03
N ALA A 644 -23.54 -29.85 -11.50
CA ALA A 644 -24.48 -28.80 -11.91
C ALA A 644 -24.46 -27.65 -10.89
N VAL A 645 -23.62 -26.64 -11.10
CA VAL A 645 -23.47 -25.51 -10.16
C VAL A 645 -24.61 -24.50 -10.31
N VAL A 646 -25.09 -23.95 -9.19
CA VAL A 646 -26.14 -22.92 -9.19
C VAL A 646 -25.69 -21.67 -9.95
N ARG A 647 -26.55 -21.20 -10.86
CA ARG A 647 -26.33 -19.97 -11.64
C ARG A 647 -27.05 -18.77 -11.01
N PRO A 648 -26.47 -17.55 -11.03
CA PRO A 648 -27.12 -16.37 -10.50
C PRO A 648 -28.27 -15.89 -11.40
N ALA A 649 -29.35 -15.39 -10.79
CA ALA A 649 -30.41 -14.68 -11.49
C ALA A 649 -30.01 -13.20 -11.70
N GLU A 650 -29.55 -12.85 -12.91
CA GLU A 650 -29.14 -11.47 -13.26
C GLU A 650 -30.30 -10.58 -13.71
N PHE A 651 -31.32 -11.16 -14.34
CA PHE A 651 -32.46 -10.42 -14.91
C PHE A 651 -33.78 -10.90 -14.29
N ILE A 652 -34.60 -9.97 -13.80
CA ILE A 652 -35.96 -10.22 -13.33
C ILE A 652 -36.90 -9.42 -14.23
N ILE A 653 -37.75 -10.11 -14.99
CA ILE A 653 -38.70 -9.50 -15.92
C ILE A 653 -40.09 -9.60 -15.32
N LEU A 654 -40.64 -8.47 -14.87
CA LEU A 654 -42.02 -8.39 -14.37
C LEU A 654 -42.97 -8.15 -15.55
N ARG A 655 -43.84 -9.12 -15.84
CA ARG A 655 -44.88 -9.00 -16.88
C ARG A 655 -46.23 -8.78 -16.21
N PHE A 656 -46.74 -7.55 -16.30
CA PHE A 656 -48.06 -7.22 -15.80
C PHE A 656 -49.11 -7.42 -16.89
N SER A 657 -50.21 -8.08 -16.55
CA SER A 657 -51.43 -8.13 -17.37
C SER A 657 -52.60 -7.60 -16.57
N HIS A 658 -53.49 -6.84 -17.23
CA HIS A 658 -54.74 -6.42 -16.62
C HIS A 658 -55.74 -7.56 -16.74
N LYS A 659 -56.05 -8.23 -15.62
CA LYS A 659 -57.10 -9.25 -15.58
C LYS A 659 -58.47 -8.56 -15.51
N MET A 660 -59.32 -8.74 -16.53
CA MET A 660 -60.70 -8.27 -16.48
C MET A 660 -61.48 -9.06 -15.43
N GLN A 661 -62.41 -8.37 -14.75
CA GLN A 661 -63.26 -8.97 -13.72
C GLN A 661 -64.11 -10.08 -14.36
N GLU A 662 -63.89 -11.32 -13.91
CA GLU A 662 -64.76 -12.45 -14.23
C GLU A 662 -66.00 -12.30 -13.35
N SER A 663 -67.11 -11.91 -13.96
CA SER A 663 -68.42 -11.75 -13.32
C SER A 663 -69.00 -13.07 -12.86
#